data_AF-A0A4V6ET98-F1
#
_entry.id   AF-A0A4V6ET98-F1
#
_cell.length_a   1.000
_cell.length_b   1.000
_cell.length_c   1.000
_cell.angle_alpha   90.00
_cell.angle_beta   90.00
_cell.angle_gamma   90.00
#
_symmetry.space_group_name_H-M   'P 1'
#
loop_
_entity.id
_entity.type
_entity.pdbx_description
1 polymer ?
#
loop_
_entity_poly.entity_id
_entity_poly.type
_entity_poly.pdbx_seq_one_letter_code
_entity_poly.pdbx_strand_id
1 'polypeptide(L)'
;MSRSSESFTLLESGASRIHFKLAKELEEANSLHQQDTIILDTVAHLRKQLSSRSFSADVSKLASALVTLLHCLQHYPASTASLASQPTSIDASFALLPALQLLSLATGWKDLLIAHQLLPFLLPQSGKRRTKEETTSVSAGSSSPIPHSANDESSSLLLLNTFRADLSTALEDSQQHVPRHDMDKRSRSPSRSRSSSRAMVKDVLQPDPANMTSFRALACLKSLVTGTPRGPAVLPSLASTLVELTRHPDSSIRTMTLNAMLTCASIDASDSSDADGQAEILDAALTIVRLTLASTYAFSPGLNPDENQGMILAEMERRVDSSPNVLRACIKIVDHARASGIITSQEAACHAIEALQATRWVPMHLEVAALEQQRLAAAVAGRTEGLRARTAARQRPTLQAEHDYHGTYAPWLVDACLSSLTGSLASAFQHSSPPLDDAVKREVLKAVLRIYHVASQGKAAALALCVAAARCIGTLAPLSTTGTLTRPAVDRDEELAALWATLSAHVKSQLYSTNPNRKTASIVVLDALLPLGWAQGKSEANIVESTPDQEPPVASISPVDIAEPEMAQLMALLTDPDTSIRRRVLALLHRVDSGLADLLAASSGILDQEDLELVEEVADPERRLDVTGTDGHTPSLLDLVHQCHNHEPWLDSGLTPFVLDGVQIGFLTARVVKACIDDSGEQLRAGSPPVLRKVRFAMHHREIVPPTAPSRVCEAITFTSHFATPEARTAGLNAVAQRWRQAGTFPDPLDGWRDELYAIYGLNPQPGTRNPIAFKMERAACALFGFATFGVHLTAYTVAPTTGELKVWVPQRSSTKSTWPGYLDNSVAGGIVAGDLPMESMVRECEEEANLEPALVKKHIKQTGVLSYCYKTSKQGWIQPEVEYVYDLPLPADVVLQPKDGEVDHFELMTLAEIYDKMREGRFKANCVLVLLDFLIRHGHITAETEPGYRQIVAQLHVDLRLPGP
;
A
#
# COMPACT_ATOMS: atom_id res chain seq x y z
N MET A 1 -2.78 17.27 8.78
CA MET A 1 -1.29 17.21 8.81
C MET A 1 -0.91 15.80 9.32
N SER A 2 -0.01 14.98 8.79
CA SER A 2 1.00 15.09 7.73
C SER A 2 1.13 13.75 6.95
N ARG A 3 1.45 13.86 5.66
CA ARG A 3 2.33 12.91 4.96
C ARG A 3 3.33 13.79 4.20
N SER A 4 4.60 13.80 4.64
CA SER A 4 5.71 14.43 3.91
C SER A 4 5.95 13.64 2.61
N SER A 5 5.99 14.25 1.44
CA SER A 5 7.01 15.20 1.03
C SER A 5 6.43 16.39 0.24
N GLU A 6 6.78 17.60 0.68
CA GLU A 6 6.53 18.89 0.00
C GLU A 6 5.06 19.26 -0.28
N SER A 7 4.11 18.92 0.61
CA SER A 7 2.84 19.67 0.65
C SER A 7 3.05 20.93 1.48
N PHE A 8 3.13 22.05 0.77
CA PHE A 8 3.29 23.37 1.34
C PHE A 8 2.12 23.67 2.29
N THR A 9 2.40 23.87 3.58
CA THR A 9 1.38 24.28 4.55
C THR A 9 1.05 25.76 4.30
N LEU A 10 -0.24 26.06 4.11
CA LEU A 10 -0.77 27.38 3.71
C LEU A 10 -0.38 28.57 4.60
N LEU A 11 0.16 28.32 5.79
CA LEU A 11 0.67 29.35 6.70
C LEU A 11 2.07 29.85 6.30
N GLU A 12 2.82 29.12 5.48
CA GLU A 12 4.19 29.47 5.11
C GLU A 12 4.32 30.39 3.88
N SER A 13 3.23 30.71 3.15
CA SER A 13 3.27 31.43 1.85
C SER A 13 3.01 32.94 1.92
N GLY A 14 2.61 33.48 3.07
CA GLY A 14 2.14 34.87 3.13
C GLY A 14 0.80 35.03 2.40
N ALA A 15 -0.22 34.30 2.86
CA ALA A 15 -1.51 34.14 2.20
C ALA A 15 -2.16 35.48 1.80
N SER A 16 -2.68 35.51 0.58
CA SER A 16 -3.32 36.70 0.01
C SER A 16 -4.71 36.93 0.59
N ARG A 17 -5.19 38.19 0.55
CA ARG A 17 -6.57 38.53 0.96
C ARG A 17 -7.62 37.72 0.18
N ILE A 18 -7.33 37.36 -1.07
CA ILE A 18 -8.23 36.58 -1.94
C ILE A 18 -8.27 35.13 -1.46
N HIS A 19 -7.12 34.55 -1.11
CA HIS A 19 -7.05 33.18 -0.60
C HIS A 19 -7.74 33.03 0.76
N PHE A 20 -7.53 33.98 1.67
CA PHE A 20 -8.24 34.01 2.96
C PHE A 20 -9.75 34.17 2.77
N LYS A 21 -10.16 35.02 1.83
CA LYS A 21 -11.57 35.19 1.48
C LYS A 21 -12.17 33.89 0.94
N LEU A 22 -11.50 33.20 0.01
CA LEU A 22 -11.93 31.89 -0.50
C LEU A 22 -12.10 30.88 0.64
N ALA A 23 -11.09 30.74 1.50
CA ALA A 23 -11.13 29.77 2.60
C ALA A 23 -12.30 30.05 3.57
N LYS A 24 -12.51 31.33 3.90
CA LYS A 24 -13.62 31.76 4.76
C LYS A 24 -14.98 31.55 4.11
N GLU A 25 -15.15 31.92 2.84
CA GLU A 25 -16.42 31.73 2.11
C GLU A 25 -16.75 30.24 1.95
N LEU A 26 -15.73 29.39 1.73
CA LEU A 26 -15.90 27.93 1.69
C LEU A 26 -16.26 27.33 3.05
N GLU A 27 -15.70 27.85 4.15
CA GLU A 27 -16.05 27.47 5.52
C GLU A 27 -17.48 27.88 5.89
N GLU A 28 -17.93 29.04 5.40
CA GLU A 28 -19.30 29.56 5.59
C GLU A 28 -20.34 28.96 4.62
N ALA A 29 -19.91 28.11 3.68
CA ALA A 29 -20.79 27.53 2.67
C ALA A 29 -21.59 26.34 3.22
N ASN A 30 -22.93 26.43 3.13
CA ASN A 30 -23.85 25.45 3.70
C ASN A 30 -24.33 24.39 2.68
N SER A 31 -23.84 24.43 1.45
CA SER A 31 -24.19 23.45 0.41
C SER A 31 -23.08 23.29 -0.63
N LEU A 32 -23.03 22.12 -1.27
CA LEU A 32 -22.09 21.84 -2.37
C LEU A 32 -22.29 22.79 -3.55
N HIS A 33 -23.53 23.20 -3.82
CA HIS A 33 -23.83 24.18 -4.87
C HIS A 33 -23.27 25.57 -4.53
N GLN A 34 -23.34 25.97 -3.26
CA GLN A 34 -22.76 27.23 -2.78
C GLN A 34 -21.22 27.17 -2.84
N GLN A 35 -20.60 26.06 -2.42
CA GLN A 35 -19.16 25.85 -2.55
C GLN A 35 -18.72 25.93 -4.02
N ASP A 36 -19.44 25.26 -4.93
CA ASP A 36 -19.12 25.28 -6.36
C ASP A 36 -19.26 26.68 -6.96
N THR A 37 -20.28 27.44 -6.54
CA THR A 37 -20.45 28.85 -6.94
C THR A 37 -19.28 29.71 -6.46
N ILE A 38 -18.86 29.55 -5.20
CA ILE A 38 -17.71 30.28 -4.63
C ILE A 38 -16.42 29.97 -5.39
N ILE A 39 -16.20 28.70 -5.74
CA ILE A 39 -15.02 28.27 -6.51
C ILE A 39 -15.04 28.85 -7.91
N LEU A 40 -16.17 28.75 -8.62
CA LEU A 40 -16.33 29.30 -9.96
C LEU A 40 -16.18 30.82 -9.99
N ASP A 41 -16.75 31.53 -9.02
CA ASP A 41 -16.61 32.98 -8.87
C ASP A 41 -15.16 33.37 -8.58
N THR A 42 -14.47 32.59 -7.75
CA THR A 42 -13.05 32.79 -7.44
C THR A 42 -12.18 32.55 -8.67
N VAL A 43 -12.42 31.47 -9.44
CA VAL A 43 -11.71 31.19 -10.68
C VAL A 43 -11.97 32.26 -11.74
N ALA A 44 -13.22 32.74 -11.86
CA ALA A 44 -13.57 33.84 -12.76
C ALA A 44 -12.89 35.15 -12.36
N HIS A 45 -12.80 35.44 -11.06
CA HIS A 45 -12.07 36.58 -10.53
C HIS A 45 -10.57 36.48 -10.85
N LEU A 46 -9.96 35.32 -10.59
CA LEU A 46 -8.55 35.05 -10.90
C LEU A 46 -8.28 35.15 -12.40
N ARG A 47 -9.19 34.69 -13.25
CA ARG A 47 -9.10 34.84 -14.71
C ARG A 47 -9.08 36.30 -15.14
N LYS A 48 -9.96 37.13 -14.58
CA LYS A 48 -9.97 38.58 -14.86
C LYS A 48 -8.69 39.25 -14.35
N GLN A 49 -8.22 38.86 -13.17
CA GLN A 49 -7.00 39.39 -12.57
C GLN A 49 -5.78 39.04 -13.42
N LEU A 50 -5.59 37.77 -13.78
CA LEU A 50 -4.44 37.27 -14.53
C LEU A 50 -4.44 37.69 -16.01
N SER A 51 -5.61 37.98 -16.60
CA SER A 51 -5.73 38.51 -17.98
C SER A 51 -5.50 40.03 -18.08
N SER A 52 -5.68 40.78 -16.99
CA SER A 52 -5.37 42.22 -16.95
C SER A 52 -3.84 42.43 -16.92
N ARG A 53 -3.29 42.88 -18.05
CA ARG A 53 -1.83 42.99 -18.29
C ARG A 53 -1.13 43.91 -17.27
N SER A 54 -0.29 43.33 -16.40
CA SER A 54 1.10 43.74 -16.07
C SER A 54 1.56 43.10 -14.74
N PHE A 55 1.86 41.79 -14.76
CA PHE A 55 2.49 41.11 -13.61
C PHE A 55 4.02 41.09 -13.69
N SER A 56 4.64 41.75 -14.69
CA SER A 56 6.10 41.76 -14.81
C SER A 56 6.81 42.50 -13.67
N ALA A 57 6.08 43.29 -12.87
CA ALA A 57 6.65 44.11 -11.80
C ALA A 57 6.40 43.56 -10.38
N ASP A 58 5.53 42.55 -10.19
CA ASP A 58 5.11 42.11 -8.85
C ASP A 58 4.91 40.58 -8.78
N VAL A 59 6.03 39.86 -8.65
CA VAL A 59 6.11 38.39 -8.54
C VAL A 59 5.26 37.87 -7.37
N SER A 60 5.18 38.63 -6.26
CA SER A 60 4.40 38.24 -5.07
C SER A 60 2.90 38.18 -5.37
N LYS A 61 2.36 39.16 -6.10
CA LYS A 61 0.94 39.14 -6.52
C LYS A 61 0.63 37.99 -7.47
N LEU A 62 1.56 37.71 -8.39
CA LEU A 62 1.45 36.60 -9.34
C LEU A 62 1.44 35.25 -8.60
N ALA A 63 2.40 35.01 -7.71
CA ALA A 63 2.47 33.82 -6.87
C ALA A 63 1.20 33.64 -6.02
N SER A 64 0.73 34.70 -5.37
CA SER A 64 -0.50 34.69 -4.57
C SER A 64 -1.75 34.25 -5.37
N ALA A 65 -1.91 34.77 -6.59
CA ALA A 65 -3.04 34.42 -7.45
C ALA A 65 -2.96 32.94 -7.88
N LEU A 66 -1.76 32.48 -8.23
CA LEU A 66 -1.51 31.11 -8.66
C LEU A 66 -1.63 30.08 -7.52
N VAL A 67 -1.22 30.42 -6.29
CA VAL A 67 -1.48 29.57 -5.09
C VAL A 67 -2.98 29.38 -4.87
N THR A 68 -3.75 30.47 -5.00
CA THR A 68 -5.21 30.42 -4.81
C THR A 68 -5.85 29.53 -5.87
N LEU A 69 -5.39 29.64 -7.12
CA LEU A 69 -5.83 28.77 -8.20
C LEU A 69 -5.43 27.30 -7.96
N LEU A 70 -4.19 27.05 -7.51
CA LEU A 70 -3.69 25.72 -7.20
C LEU A 70 -4.54 25.04 -6.11
N HIS A 71 -4.91 25.78 -5.07
CA HIS A 71 -5.83 25.32 -4.03
C HIS A 71 -7.18 24.91 -4.63
N CYS A 72 -7.76 25.74 -5.51
CA CYS A 72 -9.02 25.42 -6.18
C CYS A 72 -8.90 24.13 -7.01
N LEU A 73 -7.84 23.99 -7.80
CA LEU A 73 -7.67 22.85 -8.70
C LEU A 73 -7.30 21.54 -7.97
N GLN A 74 -6.52 21.60 -6.90
CA GLN A 74 -6.13 20.42 -6.10
C GLN A 74 -7.29 19.85 -5.29
N HIS A 75 -8.13 20.71 -4.72
CA HIS A 75 -9.20 20.29 -3.83
C HIS A 75 -10.56 20.19 -4.54
N TYR A 76 -10.76 20.93 -5.64
CA TYR A 76 -12.04 21.02 -6.35
C TYR A 76 -11.84 21.00 -7.89
N PRO A 77 -11.39 19.88 -8.47
CA PRO A 77 -10.99 19.82 -9.89
C PRO A 77 -12.15 19.92 -10.91
N ALA A 78 -13.40 19.73 -10.49
CA ALA A 78 -14.56 19.74 -11.38
C ALA A 78 -15.76 20.44 -10.75
N SER A 79 -16.54 21.13 -11.58
CA SER A 79 -17.78 21.79 -11.19
C SER A 79 -18.97 20.84 -11.24
N THR A 80 -19.88 21.00 -10.27
CA THR A 80 -21.11 20.22 -10.09
C THR A 80 -22.38 21.00 -10.43
N ALA A 81 -22.27 22.31 -10.70
CA ALA A 81 -23.39 23.23 -10.90
C ALA A 81 -24.08 23.15 -12.27
N SER A 82 -23.51 22.46 -13.26
CA SER A 82 -24.15 22.36 -14.59
C SER A 82 -25.30 21.35 -14.57
N LEU A 83 -26.53 21.86 -14.62
CA LEU A 83 -27.78 21.14 -14.86
C LEU A 83 -27.76 20.44 -16.24
N ALA A 84 -27.01 19.35 -16.38
CA ALA A 84 -27.19 18.29 -17.39
C ALA A 84 -26.06 17.24 -17.28
N SER A 85 -26.29 16.18 -16.51
CA SER A 85 -25.71 14.83 -16.69
C SER A 85 -24.17 14.57 -16.67
N GLN A 86 -23.27 15.57 -16.65
CA GLN A 86 -21.81 15.31 -16.46
C GLN A 86 -21.06 16.46 -15.78
N PRO A 87 -20.12 16.18 -14.84
CA PRO A 87 -19.25 17.19 -14.25
C PRO A 87 -18.29 17.79 -15.29
N THR A 88 -18.18 19.11 -15.31
CA THR A 88 -17.29 19.86 -16.21
C THR A 88 -16.03 20.27 -15.47
N SER A 89 -14.85 19.91 -15.99
CA SER A 89 -13.55 20.33 -15.42
C SER A 89 -13.42 21.85 -15.40
N ILE A 90 -12.85 22.40 -14.33
CA ILE A 90 -12.56 23.83 -14.25
C ILE A 90 -11.54 24.19 -15.33
N ASP A 91 -11.91 25.12 -16.21
CA ASP A 91 -11.00 25.62 -17.26
C ASP A 91 -9.93 26.55 -16.65
N ALA A 92 -8.72 26.01 -16.46
CA ALA A 92 -7.56 26.71 -15.94
C ALA A 92 -6.58 27.17 -17.02
N SER A 93 -6.89 26.98 -18.32
CA SER A 93 -5.96 27.25 -19.44
C SER A 93 -5.38 28.67 -19.44
N PHE A 94 -6.16 29.65 -18.96
CA PHE A 94 -5.75 31.06 -18.82
C PHE A 94 -4.53 31.28 -17.90
N ALA A 95 -4.21 30.32 -17.02
CA ALA A 95 -3.13 30.43 -16.05
C ALA A 95 -1.80 29.83 -16.53
N LEU A 96 -1.74 29.22 -17.72
CA LEU A 96 -0.51 28.65 -18.29
C LEU A 96 0.58 29.71 -18.49
N LEU A 97 0.29 30.79 -19.20
CA LEU A 97 1.27 31.86 -19.42
C LEU A 97 1.70 32.55 -18.10
N PRO A 98 0.78 32.87 -17.16
CA PRO A 98 1.14 33.32 -15.82
C PRO A 98 2.03 32.35 -15.03
N ALA A 99 1.78 31.04 -15.09
CA ALA A 99 2.60 30.03 -14.42
C ALA A 99 4.02 29.95 -15.03
N LEU A 100 4.13 30.00 -16.36
CA LEU A 100 5.42 30.08 -17.06
C LEU A 100 6.17 31.37 -16.73
N GLN A 101 5.46 32.49 -16.62
CA GLN A 101 6.05 33.76 -16.20
C GLN A 101 6.57 33.68 -14.75
N LEU A 102 5.84 33.01 -13.85
CA LEU A 102 6.30 32.78 -12.48
C LEU A 102 7.55 31.90 -12.44
N LEU A 103 7.63 30.83 -13.25
CA LEU A 103 8.84 30.01 -13.39
C LEU A 103 10.06 30.84 -13.81
N SER A 104 9.86 31.75 -14.77
CA SER A 104 10.95 32.60 -15.27
C SER A 104 11.40 33.66 -14.26
N LEU A 105 10.47 34.28 -13.53
CA LEU A 105 10.76 35.45 -12.66
C LEU A 105 11.01 35.09 -11.20
N ALA A 106 10.65 33.89 -10.74
CA ALA A 106 10.75 33.51 -9.33
C ALA A 106 12.19 33.43 -8.84
N THR A 107 12.49 34.16 -7.78
CA THR A 107 13.79 34.15 -7.08
C THR A 107 13.78 33.27 -5.83
N GLY A 108 12.60 32.84 -5.37
CA GLY A 108 12.42 31.94 -4.22
C GLY A 108 11.90 30.56 -4.62
N TRP A 109 12.33 29.52 -3.91
CA TRP A 109 11.92 28.13 -4.15
C TRP A 109 10.41 27.90 -4.00
N LYS A 110 9.74 28.67 -3.14
CA LYS A 110 8.29 28.56 -2.89
C LYS A 110 7.49 28.88 -4.15
N ASP A 111 7.82 29.99 -4.81
CA ASP A 111 7.16 30.46 -6.02
C ASP A 111 7.37 29.51 -7.20
N LEU A 112 8.58 28.94 -7.31
CA LEU A 112 8.90 27.90 -8.28
C LEU A 112 8.07 26.63 -8.06
N LEU A 113 7.95 26.18 -6.80
CA LEU A 113 7.15 25.02 -6.44
C LEU A 113 5.68 25.20 -6.82
N ILE A 114 5.11 26.38 -6.54
CA ILE A 114 3.72 26.72 -6.88
C ILE A 114 3.49 26.58 -8.38
N ALA A 115 4.39 27.16 -9.18
CA ALA A 115 4.27 27.12 -10.63
C ALA A 115 4.39 25.68 -11.17
N HIS A 116 5.33 24.88 -10.66
CA HIS A 116 5.48 23.48 -11.06
C HIS A 116 4.29 22.60 -10.65
N GLN A 117 3.71 22.80 -9.47
CA GLN A 117 2.54 22.04 -9.03
C GLN A 117 1.26 22.36 -9.82
N LEU A 118 1.22 23.51 -10.49
CA LEU A 118 0.10 23.89 -11.36
C LEU A 118 0.16 23.23 -12.75
N LEU A 119 1.34 22.97 -13.29
CA LEU A 119 1.51 22.44 -14.66
C LEU A 119 0.66 21.19 -14.96
N PRO A 120 0.48 20.21 -14.04
CA PRO A 120 -0.38 19.05 -14.27
C PRO A 120 -1.85 19.37 -14.55
N PHE A 121 -2.34 20.53 -14.09
CA PHE A 121 -3.73 20.98 -14.29
C PHE A 121 -3.88 21.91 -15.50
N LEU A 122 -2.78 22.50 -15.98
CA LEU A 122 -2.78 23.50 -17.05
C LEU A 122 -2.53 22.90 -18.44
N LEU A 123 -2.03 21.66 -18.49
CA LEU A 123 -1.64 20.99 -19.71
C LEU A 123 -2.54 19.79 -19.99
N PRO A 124 -2.92 19.55 -21.25
CA PRO A 124 -3.68 18.36 -21.60
C PRO A 124 -2.83 17.11 -21.32
N GLN A 125 -3.30 16.25 -20.41
CA GLN A 125 -2.74 14.91 -20.23
C GLN A 125 -3.14 14.09 -21.46
N SER A 126 -2.19 13.75 -22.33
CA SER A 126 -2.47 12.82 -23.43
C SER A 126 -2.84 11.45 -22.84
N GLY A 127 -4.13 11.11 -22.86
CA GLY A 127 -4.63 9.73 -22.76
C GLY A 127 -5.17 9.23 -21.41
N LYS A 128 -6.40 9.65 -21.06
CA LYS A 128 -7.54 8.71 -20.92
C LYS A 128 -8.71 9.29 -21.71
N ARG A 129 -8.72 9.05 -23.01
CA ARG A 129 -9.78 9.51 -23.91
C ARG A 129 -11.01 8.63 -23.67
N ARG A 130 -12.11 9.26 -23.25
CA ARG A 130 -13.46 8.69 -23.17
C ARG A 130 -13.76 7.90 -24.45
N THR A 131 -14.11 6.62 -24.33
CA THR A 131 -14.71 5.83 -25.40
C THR A 131 -16.07 6.45 -25.74
N LYS A 132 -16.15 7.08 -26.91
CA LYS A 132 -17.42 7.41 -27.56
C LYS A 132 -18.02 6.10 -28.07
N GLU A 133 -19.16 5.72 -27.53
CA GLU A 133 -20.10 4.85 -28.22
C GLU A 133 -20.63 5.60 -29.46
N GLU A 134 -20.40 5.04 -30.65
CA GLU A 134 -21.22 5.32 -31.81
C GLU A 134 -22.04 4.07 -32.09
N THR A 135 -23.34 4.16 -31.80
CA THR A 135 -24.35 3.38 -32.51
C THR A 135 -25.07 4.30 -33.50
N THR A 136 -25.13 3.81 -34.74
CA THR A 136 -26.15 4.06 -35.77
C THR A 136 -26.24 5.44 -36.42
N SER A 137 -25.86 5.42 -37.70
CA SER A 137 -26.26 6.31 -38.78
C SER A 137 -27.77 6.61 -38.82
N VAL A 138 -28.16 7.88 -38.91
CA VAL A 138 -29.17 8.44 -39.86
C VAL A 138 -28.98 9.97 -39.99
N SER A 139 -28.72 10.38 -41.24
CA SER A 139 -28.93 11.66 -41.96
C SER A 139 -28.93 13.06 -41.27
N ALA A 140 -28.01 13.88 -41.79
CA ALA A 140 -28.20 15.24 -42.36
C ALA A 140 -28.71 16.40 -41.47
N GLY A 141 -27.80 17.34 -41.21
CA GLY A 141 -28.11 18.71 -40.80
C GLY A 141 -26.82 19.53 -40.61
N SER A 142 -26.52 20.38 -41.57
CA SER A 142 -25.33 21.23 -41.65
C SER A 142 -25.16 22.20 -40.47
N SER A 143 -24.00 22.19 -39.82
CA SER A 143 -23.41 23.39 -39.21
C SER A 143 -21.90 23.23 -39.10
N SER A 144 -21.19 24.26 -39.58
CA SER A 144 -19.75 24.41 -39.78
C SER A 144 -18.85 23.95 -38.62
N PRO A 145 -17.60 23.48 -38.89
CA PRO A 145 -16.62 23.21 -37.84
C PRO A 145 -16.08 24.53 -37.26
N ILE A 146 -16.11 24.64 -35.94
CA ILE A 146 -15.44 25.69 -35.18
C ILE A 146 -13.92 25.49 -35.34
N PRO A 147 -13.09 26.53 -35.55
CA PRO A 147 -11.67 26.36 -35.81
C PRO A 147 -10.93 25.87 -34.55
N HIS A 148 -10.08 24.86 -34.71
CA HIS A 148 -9.04 24.53 -33.73
C HIS A 148 -8.13 25.76 -33.51
N SER A 149 -7.98 26.20 -32.26
CA SER A 149 -7.25 27.42 -31.92
C SER A 149 -5.74 27.25 -32.06
N ALA A 150 -5.10 28.10 -32.86
CA ALA A 150 -3.64 28.23 -33.01
C ALA A 150 -2.86 28.61 -31.71
N ASN A 151 -3.55 28.81 -30.58
CA ASN A 151 -2.94 29.16 -29.29
C ASN A 151 -2.25 27.99 -28.56
N ASP A 152 -2.56 26.74 -28.92
CA ASP A 152 -2.13 25.54 -28.17
C ASP A 152 -0.67 25.14 -28.48
N GLU A 153 -0.22 25.32 -29.72
CA GLU A 153 1.16 25.02 -30.14
C GLU A 153 2.17 26.03 -29.56
N SER A 154 1.82 27.32 -29.55
CA SER A 154 2.70 28.38 -29.03
C SER A 154 2.97 28.23 -27.52
N SER A 155 1.96 27.80 -26.76
CA SER A 155 2.07 27.61 -25.31
C SER A 155 2.89 26.38 -24.96
N SER A 156 2.76 25.30 -25.75
CA SER A 156 3.56 24.08 -25.62
C SER A 156 5.04 24.32 -25.96
N LEU A 157 5.33 25.13 -26.99
CA LEU A 157 6.69 25.53 -27.35
C LEU A 157 7.34 26.44 -26.29
N LEU A 158 6.58 27.35 -25.68
CA LEU A 158 7.08 28.19 -24.58
C LEU A 158 7.48 27.36 -23.37
N LEU A 159 6.63 26.42 -22.95
CA LEU A 159 6.94 25.50 -21.85
C LEU A 159 8.17 24.64 -22.15
N LEU A 160 8.26 24.10 -23.36
CA LEU A 160 9.40 23.30 -23.80
C LEU A 160 10.70 24.11 -23.75
N ASN A 161 10.65 25.38 -24.18
CA ASN A 161 11.78 26.30 -24.09
C ASN A 161 12.13 26.65 -22.65
N THR A 162 11.16 26.81 -21.74
CA THR A 162 11.38 27.02 -20.31
C THR A 162 12.06 25.80 -19.69
N PHE A 163 11.56 24.59 -19.93
CA PHE A 163 12.16 23.35 -19.44
C PHE A 163 13.57 23.17 -19.96
N ARG A 164 13.78 23.43 -21.26
CA ARG A 164 15.12 23.37 -21.85
C ARG A 164 16.05 24.39 -21.21
N ALA A 165 15.59 25.62 -20.98
CA ALA A 165 16.38 26.65 -20.33
C ALA A 165 16.77 26.24 -18.90
N ASP A 166 15.81 25.83 -18.07
CA ASP A 166 16.08 25.45 -16.67
C ASP A 166 17.02 24.23 -16.58
N LEU A 167 16.83 23.23 -17.45
CA LEU A 167 17.70 22.06 -17.52
C LEU A 167 19.10 22.43 -18.07
N SER A 168 19.19 23.31 -19.07
CA SER A 168 20.47 23.80 -19.61
C SER A 168 21.23 24.66 -18.61
N THR A 169 20.55 25.51 -17.82
CA THR A 169 21.20 26.32 -16.78
C THR A 169 21.81 25.43 -15.70
N ALA A 170 21.15 24.35 -15.29
CA ALA A 170 21.75 23.38 -14.37
C ALA A 170 23.02 22.71 -14.94
N LEU A 171 23.08 22.51 -16.26
CA LEU A 171 24.31 22.04 -16.92
C LEU A 171 25.42 23.09 -16.87
N GLU A 172 25.12 24.35 -17.17
CA GLU A 172 26.10 25.45 -17.17
C GLU A 172 26.69 25.71 -15.76
N ASP A 173 25.85 25.72 -14.73
CA ASP A 173 26.28 25.87 -13.33
C ASP A 173 27.20 24.72 -12.89
N SER A 174 26.93 23.49 -13.34
CA SER A 174 27.77 22.33 -13.03
C SER A 174 29.18 22.44 -13.62
N GLN A 175 29.34 23.12 -14.76
CA GLN A 175 30.62 23.33 -15.42
C GLN A 175 31.46 24.44 -14.75
N GLN A 176 30.81 25.40 -14.08
CA GLN A 176 31.49 26.49 -13.38
C GLN A 176 32.01 26.07 -11.98
N HIS A 177 31.43 25.04 -11.37
CA HIS A 177 31.75 24.58 -10.02
C HIS A 177 32.78 23.43 -9.92
N VAL A 178 33.50 23.10 -11.00
CA VAL A 178 34.64 22.17 -10.91
C VAL A 178 35.75 22.80 -10.06
N PRO A 179 36.14 22.21 -8.90
CA PRO A 179 37.26 22.74 -8.13
C PRO A 179 38.52 22.62 -8.98
N ARG A 180 39.20 23.74 -9.24
CA ARG A 180 40.55 23.69 -9.81
C ARG A 180 41.41 22.83 -8.90
N HIS A 181 41.98 21.78 -9.47
CA HIS A 181 42.95 20.90 -8.84
C HIS A 181 44.15 21.74 -8.35
N ASP A 182 44.18 22.11 -7.07
CA ASP A 182 45.39 22.68 -6.46
C ASP A 182 46.39 21.54 -6.24
N MET A 183 47.31 21.42 -7.18
CA MET A 183 48.62 20.81 -6.97
C MET A 183 49.45 21.74 -6.07
N ASP A 184 50.18 21.12 -5.14
CA ASP A 184 51.25 21.71 -4.33
C ASP A 184 50.87 22.69 -3.20
N LYS A 185 50.84 22.18 -1.96
CA LYS A 185 51.96 22.35 -1.01
C LYS A 185 51.73 21.60 0.30
N ARG A 186 52.67 20.69 0.60
CA ARG A 186 52.91 20.16 1.94
C ARG A 186 53.40 21.29 2.87
N SER A 187 52.70 21.55 3.97
CA SER A 187 53.35 21.94 5.22
C SER A 187 52.39 21.83 6.42
N ARG A 188 52.74 20.89 7.31
CA ARG A 188 52.70 20.92 8.78
C ARG A 188 51.74 21.90 9.47
N SER A 189 50.90 21.37 10.34
CA SER A 189 50.40 22.07 11.53
C SER A 189 51.05 21.47 12.78
N PRO A 190 51.32 22.29 13.81
CA PRO A 190 50.88 21.86 15.13
C PRO A 190 50.22 22.98 15.96
N SER A 191 49.19 22.54 16.68
CA SER A 191 48.80 22.95 18.04
C SER A 191 48.06 24.29 18.32
N ARG A 192 46.98 24.10 19.09
CA ARG A 192 46.51 24.87 20.27
C ARG A 192 45.92 26.29 20.12
N SER A 193 44.64 26.37 20.50
CA SER A 193 44.08 27.10 21.65
C SER A 193 43.02 28.20 21.43
N ARG A 194 41.91 28.03 22.17
CA ARG A 194 41.10 28.99 22.94
C ARG A 194 40.41 30.22 22.28
N SER A 195 39.08 30.20 22.46
CA SER A 195 38.22 31.19 23.14
C SER A 195 37.27 32.09 22.34
N SER A 196 35.99 31.92 22.68
CA SER A 196 34.84 32.84 22.79
C SER A 196 34.78 34.13 21.97
N SER A 197 33.66 34.31 21.27
CA SER A 197 32.72 35.39 21.61
C SER A 197 31.35 35.21 20.95
N ARG A 198 30.35 35.71 21.65
CA ARG A 198 28.91 35.66 21.44
C ARG A 198 28.54 36.66 20.33
N ALA A 199 27.89 36.22 19.26
CA ALA A 199 27.24 37.11 18.28
C ALA A 199 25.85 36.55 17.91
N MET A 200 24.91 37.47 17.82
CA MET A 200 23.47 37.27 17.71
C MET A 200 23.04 36.43 16.51
N VAL A 201 22.08 35.52 16.74
CA VAL A 201 21.32 34.84 15.69
C VAL A 201 20.38 35.86 15.04
N LYS A 202 20.77 36.35 13.87
CA LYS A 202 19.91 36.95 12.85
C LYS A 202 20.55 36.66 11.49
N ASP A 203 20.42 35.43 11.03
CA ASP A 203 20.56 35.10 9.61
C ASP A 203 19.32 34.32 9.18
N VAL A 204 18.40 35.05 8.57
CA VAL A 204 17.40 34.47 7.67
C VAL A 204 18.21 33.95 6.48
N LEU A 205 18.29 32.63 6.35
CA LEU A 205 18.91 31.92 5.24
C LEU A 205 18.46 32.52 3.89
N GLN A 206 19.33 33.29 3.24
CA GLN A 206 19.20 33.49 1.79
C GLN A 206 19.69 32.19 1.13
N PRO A 207 18.88 31.56 0.25
CA PRO A 207 19.30 30.36 -0.45
C PRO A 207 20.41 30.68 -1.46
N ASP A 208 21.42 29.82 -1.50
CA ASP A 208 22.52 29.84 -2.46
C ASP A 208 21.96 29.71 -3.91
N PRO A 209 22.29 30.61 -4.87
CA PRO A 209 21.78 30.54 -6.24
C PRO A 209 22.01 29.19 -6.93
N ALA A 210 23.11 28.48 -6.62
CA ALA A 210 23.39 27.13 -7.15
C ALA A 210 22.39 26.06 -6.66
N ASN A 211 21.79 26.24 -5.47
CA ASN A 211 20.72 25.37 -4.98
C ASN A 211 19.40 25.63 -5.72
N MET A 212 19.19 26.83 -6.24
CA MET A 212 17.96 27.18 -6.98
C MET A 212 17.95 26.62 -8.39
N THR A 213 19.08 26.62 -9.09
CA THR A 213 19.19 26.00 -10.42
C THR A 213 19.03 24.49 -10.36
N SER A 214 19.66 23.85 -9.36
CA SER A 214 19.48 22.42 -9.07
C SER A 214 18.02 22.08 -8.74
N PHE A 215 17.33 22.93 -7.96
CA PHE A 215 15.91 22.78 -7.64
C PHE A 215 15.02 22.89 -8.88
N ARG A 216 15.25 23.89 -9.74
CA ARG A 216 14.50 24.06 -11.00
C ARG A 216 14.64 22.84 -11.91
N ALA A 217 15.86 22.32 -12.07
CA ALA A 217 16.10 21.12 -12.83
C ALA A 217 15.37 19.90 -12.25
N LEU A 218 15.46 19.68 -10.93
CA LEU A 218 14.76 18.59 -10.26
C LEU A 218 13.24 18.68 -10.41
N ALA A 219 12.67 19.88 -10.29
CA ALA A 219 11.24 20.11 -10.45
C ALA A 219 10.77 19.91 -11.90
N CYS A 220 11.57 20.32 -12.90
CA CYS A 220 11.34 20.01 -14.31
C CYS A 220 11.36 18.50 -14.56
N LEU A 221 12.39 17.80 -14.08
CA LEU A 221 12.50 16.33 -14.20
C LEU A 221 11.34 15.61 -13.52
N LYS A 222 10.90 16.10 -12.34
CA LYS A 222 9.69 15.60 -11.65
C LYS A 222 8.44 15.76 -12.49
N SER A 223 8.29 16.91 -13.15
CA SER A 223 7.16 17.19 -14.03
C SER A 223 7.14 16.24 -15.24
N LEU A 224 8.31 15.88 -15.78
CA LEU A 224 8.44 14.87 -16.83
C LEU A 224 8.08 13.46 -16.34
N VAL A 225 8.56 13.04 -15.16
CA VAL A 225 8.21 11.76 -14.53
C VAL A 225 6.69 11.67 -14.27
N THR A 226 6.03 12.78 -13.94
CA THR A 226 4.57 12.81 -13.75
C THR A 226 3.78 12.94 -15.05
N GLY A 227 4.44 13.23 -16.18
CA GLY A 227 3.84 13.20 -17.52
C GLY A 227 3.41 14.54 -18.13
N THR A 228 3.97 15.68 -17.69
CA THR A 228 3.59 17.02 -18.16
C THR A 228 4.83 17.85 -18.50
N PRO A 229 5.28 17.94 -19.76
CA PRO A 229 4.59 17.66 -21.04
C PRO A 229 5.00 16.36 -21.77
N ARG A 230 4.11 15.82 -22.61
CA ARG A 230 4.32 14.65 -23.50
C ARG A 230 4.07 15.02 -24.97
N GLY A 231 4.76 14.35 -25.90
CA GLY A 231 4.50 14.43 -27.34
C GLY A 231 5.74 14.21 -28.21
N PRO A 232 5.54 13.95 -29.52
CA PRO A 232 6.62 13.55 -30.45
C PRO A 232 7.69 14.62 -30.64
N ALA A 233 7.38 15.91 -30.42
CA ALA A 233 8.35 17.00 -30.52
C ALA A 233 9.10 17.30 -29.20
N VAL A 234 8.54 16.91 -28.05
CA VAL A 234 9.12 17.16 -26.72
C VAL A 234 10.33 16.26 -26.49
N LEU A 235 10.21 14.99 -26.87
CA LEU A 235 11.21 13.96 -26.64
C LEU A 235 12.52 14.22 -27.42
N PRO A 236 12.50 14.46 -28.75
CA PRO A 236 13.72 14.82 -29.50
C PRO A 236 14.35 16.14 -29.04
N SER A 237 13.53 17.11 -28.62
CA SER A 237 14.00 18.43 -28.21
C SER A 237 14.72 18.44 -26.85
N LEU A 238 14.40 17.49 -25.97
CA LEU A 238 15.01 17.35 -24.64
C LEU A 238 16.05 16.22 -24.57
N ALA A 239 16.08 15.31 -25.55
CA ALA A 239 16.93 14.13 -25.54
C ALA A 239 18.41 14.46 -25.26
N SER A 240 19.00 15.43 -25.98
CA SER A 240 20.39 15.82 -25.77
C SER A 240 20.64 16.38 -24.36
N THR A 241 19.73 17.22 -23.85
CA THR A 241 19.81 17.78 -22.51
C THR A 241 19.70 16.70 -21.43
N LEU A 242 18.78 15.74 -21.58
CA LEU A 242 18.64 14.62 -20.64
C LEU A 242 19.88 13.69 -20.66
N VAL A 243 20.43 13.42 -21.84
CA VAL A 243 21.68 12.66 -21.99
C VAL A 243 22.86 13.39 -21.34
N GLU A 244 22.90 14.72 -21.36
CA GLU A 244 23.94 15.50 -20.66
C GLU A 244 23.72 15.55 -19.15
N LEU A 245 22.47 15.66 -18.68
CA LEU A 245 22.14 15.70 -17.25
C LEU A 245 22.46 14.40 -16.50
N THR A 246 22.57 13.28 -17.22
CA THR A 246 23.06 12.03 -16.62
C THR A 246 24.56 12.07 -16.30
N ARG A 247 25.30 13.13 -16.68
CA ARG A 247 26.67 13.44 -16.21
C ARG A 247 26.72 14.44 -15.04
N HIS A 248 25.57 14.98 -14.60
CA HIS A 248 25.51 16.02 -13.59
C HIS A 248 26.19 15.57 -12.28
N PRO A 249 26.94 16.41 -11.53
CA PRO A 249 27.65 16.00 -10.30
C PRO A 249 26.72 15.54 -9.18
N ASP A 250 25.50 16.10 -9.10
CA ASP A 250 24.47 15.67 -8.14
C ASP A 250 23.78 14.37 -8.60
N SER A 251 23.85 13.34 -7.76
CA SER A 251 23.22 12.04 -7.97
C SER A 251 21.68 12.08 -7.98
N SER A 252 21.06 13.06 -7.32
CA SER A 252 19.62 13.23 -7.30
C SER A 252 19.09 13.60 -8.70
N ILE A 253 19.77 14.51 -9.38
CA ILE A 253 19.48 14.94 -10.75
C ILE A 253 19.72 13.78 -11.71
N ARG A 254 20.85 13.06 -11.61
CA ARG A 254 21.10 11.86 -12.45
C ARG A 254 20.01 10.81 -12.29
N THR A 255 19.62 10.51 -11.05
CA THR A 255 18.55 9.55 -10.74
C THR A 255 17.22 9.98 -11.34
N MET A 256 16.84 11.25 -11.15
CA MET A 256 15.56 11.76 -11.66
C MET A 256 15.54 11.83 -13.18
N THR A 257 16.68 12.13 -13.80
CA THR A 257 16.86 12.11 -15.26
C THR A 257 16.62 10.72 -15.83
N LEU A 258 17.23 9.67 -15.26
CA LEU A 258 17.00 8.28 -15.68
C LEU A 258 15.54 7.85 -15.51
N ASN A 259 14.89 8.22 -14.40
CA ASN A 259 13.47 7.94 -14.20
C ASN A 259 12.59 8.69 -15.20
N ALA A 260 12.94 9.94 -15.56
CA ALA A 260 12.23 10.71 -16.57
C ALA A 260 12.36 10.03 -17.94
N MET A 261 13.56 9.61 -18.34
CA MET A 261 13.79 8.86 -19.57
C MET A 261 12.99 7.54 -19.60
N LEU A 262 12.98 6.77 -18.51
CA LEU A 262 12.16 5.55 -18.41
C LEU A 262 10.67 5.85 -18.55
N THR A 263 10.17 6.87 -17.86
CA THR A 263 8.75 7.27 -17.93
C THR A 263 8.37 7.67 -19.36
N CYS A 264 9.26 8.38 -20.06
CA CYS A 264 9.06 8.71 -21.47
C CYS A 264 9.03 7.47 -22.37
N ALA A 265 9.76 6.41 -22.03
CA ALA A 265 9.85 5.16 -22.79
C ALA A 265 8.71 4.15 -22.51
N SER A 266 8.08 4.17 -21.32
CA SER A 266 7.15 3.11 -20.87
C SER A 266 5.66 3.36 -21.15
N ILE A 267 5.29 4.27 -22.06
CA ILE A 267 3.88 4.64 -22.33
C ILE A 267 3.32 3.80 -23.48
N ASP A 268 2.16 3.17 -23.29
CA ASP A 268 1.44 2.45 -24.36
C ASP A 268 1.10 3.39 -25.52
N ALA A 269 1.79 3.22 -26.65
CA ALA A 269 1.56 4.00 -27.86
C ALA A 269 0.23 3.60 -28.53
N SER A 270 -0.76 4.49 -28.49
CA SER A 270 -1.96 4.36 -29.35
C SER A 270 -1.76 4.94 -30.76
N ASP A 271 -0.75 5.80 -30.94
CA ASP A 271 -0.39 6.43 -32.23
C ASP A 271 1.01 6.00 -32.67
N SER A 272 1.16 5.59 -33.92
CA SER A 272 2.41 5.07 -34.49
C SER A 272 3.54 6.10 -34.63
N SER A 273 3.25 7.40 -34.47
CA SER A 273 4.25 8.47 -34.58
C SER A 273 5.19 8.60 -33.38
N ASP A 274 4.78 8.08 -32.22
CA ASP A 274 5.51 8.26 -30.95
C ASP A 274 6.37 7.03 -30.61
N ALA A 275 6.12 5.90 -31.26
CA ALA A 275 6.81 4.63 -31.02
C ALA A 275 8.32 4.72 -31.33
N ASP A 276 8.70 5.38 -32.43
CA ASP A 276 10.10 5.54 -32.83
C ASP A 276 10.89 6.38 -31.81
N GLY A 277 10.33 7.53 -31.38
CA GLY A 277 10.97 8.39 -30.37
C GLY A 277 11.04 7.76 -28.98
N GLN A 278 10.06 6.92 -28.61
CA GLN A 278 10.09 6.14 -27.37
C GLN A 278 11.17 5.07 -27.39
N ALA A 279 11.30 4.35 -28.51
CA ALA A 279 12.35 3.36 -28.73
C ALA A 279 13.74 4.02 -28.71
N GLU A 280 13.91 5.17 -29.37
CA GLU A 280 15.16 5.95 -29.34
C GLU A 280 15.53 6.38 -27.91
N ILE A 281 14.56 6.85 -27.11
CA ILE A 281 14.84 7.22 -25.71
C ILE A 281 15.16 6.00 -24.86
N LEU A 282 14.49 4.87 -25.07
CA LEU A 282 14.79 3.65 -24.35
C LEU A 282 16.18 3.12 -24.70
N ASP A 283 16.58 3.18 -25.98
CA ASP A 283 17.93 2.82 -26.43
C ASP A 283 19.01 3.78 -25.90
N ALA A 284 18.71 5.09 -25.88
CA ALA A 284 19.58 6.08 -25.27
C ALA A 284 19.73 5.86 -23.75
N ALA A 285 18.62 5.58 -23.05
CA ALA A 285 18.61 5.27 -21.63
C ALA A 285 19.41 4.00 -21.34
N LEU A 286 19.24 2.95 -22.16
CA LEU A 286 19.98 1.70 -22.04
C LEU A 286 21.48 1.89 -22.31
N THR A 287 21.83 2.70 -23.30
CA THR A 287 23.23 3.08 -23.57
C THR A 287 23.83 3.81 -22.37
N ILE A 288 23.09 4.73 -21.75
CA ILE A 288 23.53 5.38 -20.51
C ILE A 288 23.67 4.35 -19.39
N VAL A 289 22.74 3.42 -19.22
CA VAL A 289 22.85 2.34 -18.22
C VAL A 289 24.12 1.53 -18.43
N ARG A 290 24.42 1.11 -19.66
CA ARG A 290 25.65 0.39 -20.00
C ARG A 290 26.90 1.20 -19.65
N LEU A 291 26.90 2.52 -19.89
CA LEU A 291 28.02 3.40 -19.52
C LEU A 291 28.14 3.62 -18.00
N THR A 292 27.01 3.82 -17.31
CA THR A 292 26.93 4.06 -15.86
C THR A 292 27.35 2.84 -15.05
N LEU A 293 26.99 1.64 -15.52
CA LEU A 293 27.44 0.37 -14.95
C LEU A 293 28.86 -0.02 -15.39
N ALA A 294 29.47 0.74 -16.31
CA ALA A 294 30.70 0.37 -17.02
C ALA A 294 30.63 -1.07 -17.55
N SER A 295 29.52 -1.38 -18.23
CA SER A 295 29.19 -2.70 -18.72
C SER A 295 29.99 -3.08 -19.96
N THR A 296 30.33 -4.36 -20.09
CA THR A 296 30.94 -4.92 -21.31
C THR A 296 30.00 -4.86 -22.51
N TYR A 297 28.67 -4.80 -22.30
CA TYR A 297 27.67 -4.64 -23.35
C TYR A 297 27.66 -3.25 -24.00
N ALA A 298 28.41 -2.28 -23.46
CA ALA A 298 28.63 -0.99 -24.12
C ALA A 298 29.49 -1.10 -25.40
N PHE A 299 30.21 -2.21 -25.57
CA PHE A 299 31.10 -2.43 -26.70
C PHE A 299 30.41 -3.30 -27.76
N SER A 300 30.68 -2.99 -29.04
CA SER A 300 30.17 -3.77 -30.16
C SER A 300 31.15 -4.91 -30.54
N PRO A 301 30.66 -6.12 -30.83
CA PRO A 301 31.52 -7.25 -31.19
C PRO A 301 32.20 -7.02 -32.55
N GLY A 302 33.54 -7.11 -32.60
CA GLY A 302 34.31 -7.20 -33.86
C GLY A 302 34.81 -5.88 -34.47
N LEU A 303 34.77 -4.75 -33.76
CA LEU A 303 35.32 -3.46 -34.22
C LEU A 303 36.78 -3.25 -33.78
N ASN A 304 37.54 -2.49 -34.58
CA ASN A 304 38.96 -2.18 -34.34
C ASN A 304 39.16 -1.56 -32.94
N PRO A 305 40.11 -2.06 -32.12
CA PRO A 305 40.20 -1.76 -30.70
C PRO A 305 40.70 -0.34 -30.35
N ASP A 306 41.35 0.37 -31.25
CA ASP A 306 42.18 1.52 -30.84
C ASP A 306 41.45 2.88 -30.77
N GLU A 307 40.42 3.13 -31.60
CA GLU A 307 39.76 4.46 -31.63
C GLU A 307 38.37 4.47 -30.94
N ASN A 308 37.47 3.53 -31.30
CA ASN A 308 36.10 3.53 -30.75
C ASN A 308 36.03 3.09 -29.28
N GLN A 309 36.88 2.14 -28.86
CA GLN A 309 36.91 1.70 -27.46
C GLN A 309 37.48 2.78 -26.54
N GLY A 310 38.42 3.60 -27.03
CA GLY A 310 38.98 4.73 -26.28
C GLY A 310 37.92 5.78 -25.94
N MET A 311 37.04 6.10 -26.91
CA MET A 311 35.92 7.04 -26.70
C MET A 311 34.90 6.52 -25.68
N ILE A 312 34.52 5.23 -25.77
CA ILE A 312 33.58 4.61 -24.83
C ILE A 312 34.17 4.61 -23.41
N LEU A 313 35.44 4.25 -23.25
CA LEU A 313 36.10 4.25 -21.95
C LEU A 313 36.23 5.65 -21.34
N ALA A 314 36.56 6.66 -22.15
CA ALA A 314 36.59 8.05 -21.70
C ALA A 314 35.20 8.53 -21.26
N GLU A 315 34.15 8.05 -21.93
CA GLU A 315 32.77 8.39 -21.59
C GLU A 315 32.29 7.65 -20.33
N MET A 316 32.66 6.38 -20.16
CA MET A 316 32.45 5.63 -18.92
C MET A 316 33.12 6.31 -17.73
N GLU A 317 34.34 6.83 -17.89
CA GLU A 317 35.05 7.52 -16.80
C GLU A 317 34.29 8.75 -16.27
N ARG A 318 33.45 9.37 -17.12
CA ARG A 318 32.59 10.50 -16.72
C ARG A 318 31.26 10.08 -16.09
N ARG A 319 30.71 8.93 -16.50
CA ARG A 319 29.33 8.52 -16.18
C ARG A 319 29.21 7.39 -15.17
N VAL A 320 30.28 6.62 -14.95
CA VAL A 320 30.29 5.49 -14.03
C VAL A 320 29.88 5.99 -12.64
N ASP A 321 28.97 5.25 -12.01
CA ASP A 321 28.38 5.67 -10.74
C ASP A 321 28.28 4.48 -9.78
N SER A 322 28.39 4.76 -8.49
CA SER A 322 28.16 3.80 -7.40
C SER A 322 27.05 4.26 -6.45
N SER A 323 26.34 5.35 -6.77
CA SER A 323 25.16 5.81 -6.02
C SER A 323 23.99 4.81 -6.15
N PRO A 324 23.45 4.29 -5.04
CA PRO A 324 22.38 3.31 -5.06
C PRO A 324 21.11 3.78 -5.76
N ASN A 325 20.79 5.08 -5.64
CA ASN A 325 19.59 5.65 -6.24
C ASN A 325 19.69 5.63 -7.77
N VAL A 326 20.87 5.96 -8.31
CA VAL A 326 21.16 5.91 -9.74
C VAL A 326 21.14 4.47 -10.23
N LEU A 327 21.84 3.57 -9.54
CA LEU A 327 21.91 2.15 -9.90
C LEU A 327 20.52 1.49 -9.88
N ARG A 328 19.63 1.85 -8.96
CA ARG A 328 18.25 1.34 -8.97
C ARG A 328 17.44 1.85 -10.15
N ALA A 329 17.62 3.12 -10.55
CA ALA A 329 17.00 3.62 -11.77
C ALA A 329 17.50 2.83 -12.99
N CYS A 330 18.80 2.50 -13.04
CA CYS A 330 19.36 1.61 -14.07
C CYS A 330 18.67 0.24 -14.09
N ILE A 331 18.53 -0.43 -12.94
CA ILE A 331 17.87 -1.75 -12.87
C ILE A 331 16.41 -1.69 -13.34
N LYS A 332 15.66 -0.62 -13.01
CA LYS A 332 14.29 -0.44 -13.53
C LYS A 332 14.25 -0.34 -15.07
N ILE A 333 15.21 0.38 -15.66
CA ILE A 333 15.33 0.49 -17.12
C ILE A 333 15.65 -0.88 -17.73
N VAL A 334 16.59 -1.62 -17.13
CA VAL A 334 16.97 -2.98 -17.57
C VAL A 334 15.78 -3.92 -17.53
N ASP A 335 15.01 -3.93 -16.44
CA ASP A 335 13.83 -4.81 -16.32
C ASP A 335 12.73 -4.44 -17.33
N HIS A 336 12.52 -3.15 -17.58
CA HIS A 336 11.58 -2.69 -18.61
C HIS A 336 12.06 -3.07 -20.01
N ALA A 337 13.33 -2.84 -20.35
CA ALA A 337 13.92 -3.22 -21.64
C ALA A 337 13.88 -4.74 -21.86
N ARG A 338 14.10 -5.55 -20.82
CA ARG A 338 13.97 -7.01 -20.86
C ARG A 338 12.51 -7.42 -21.11
N ALA A 339 11.55 -6.82 -20.41
CA ALA A 339 10.13 -7.11 -20.60
C ALA A 339 9.64 -6.73 -22.01
N SER A 340 10.19 -5.65 -22.58
CA SER A 340 9.91 -5.21 -23.95
C SER A 340 10.71 -5.98 -25.03
N GLY A 341 11.58 -6.92 -24.64
CA GLY A 341 12.36 -7.76 -25.56
C GLY A 341 13.54 -7.06 -26.26
N ILE A 342 13.95 -5.87 -25.81
CA ILE A 342 15.05 -5.09 -26.39
C ILE A 342 16.42 -5.69 -26.02
N ILE A 343 16.52 -6.21 -24.80
CA ILE A 343 17.72 -6.90 -24.30
C ILE A 343 17.40 -8.34 -23.94
N THR A 344 18.43 -9.18 -23.99
CA THR A 344 18.30 -10.59 -23.60
C THR A 344 18.22 -10.75 -22.09
N SER A 345 17.66 -11.86 -21.61
CA SER A 345 17.69 -12.20 -20.19
C SER A 345 19.13 -12.37 -19.68
N GLN A 346 20.07 -12.76 -20.55
CA GLN A 346 21.48 -12.89 -20.23
C GLN A 346 22.13 -11.52 -19.95
N GLU A 347 21.85 -10.53 -20.81
CA GLU A 347 22.32 -9.15 -20.65
C GLU A 347 21.73 -8.51 -19.38
N ALA A 348 20.44 -8.70 -19.12
CA ALA A 348 19.81 -8.19 -17.90
C ALA A 348 20.41 -8.79 -16.62
N ALA A 349 20.71 -10.10 -16.62
CA ALA A 349 21.40 -10.77 -15.52
C ALA A 349 22.83 -10.22 -15.32
N CYS A 350 23.54 -9.91 -16.42
CA CYS A 350 24.86 -9.29 -16.37
C CYS A 350 24.80 -7.91 -15.69
N HIS A 351 23.88 -7.04 -16.11
CA HIS A 351 23.70 -5.72 -15.51
C HIS A 351 23.36 -5.75 -14.01
N ALA A 352 22.56 -6.72 -13.57
CA ALA A 352 22.26 -6.90 -12.15
C ALA A 352 23.53 -7.23 -11.34
N ILE A 353 24.41 -8.09 -11.86
CA ILE A 353 25.70 -8.42 -11.23
C ILE A 353 26.64 -7.21 -11.26
N GLU A 354 26.71 -6.48 -12.38
CA GLU A 354 27.56 -5.30 -12.52
C GLU A 354 27.18 -4.20 -11.51
N ALA A 355 25.88 -4.01 -11.24
CA ALA A 355 25.40 -3.08 -10.22
C ALA A 355 25.78 -3.53 -8.79
N LEU A 356 25.75 -4.84 -8.52
CA LEU A 356 26.21 -5.41 -7.25
C LEU A 356 27.73 -5.27 -7.06
N GLN A 357 28.50 -5.39 -8.15
CA GLN A 357 29.95 -5.15 -8.15
C GLN A 357 30.25 -3.66 -7.92
N ALA A 358 29.53 -2.74 -8.59
CA ALA A 358 29.67 -1.30 -8.39
C ALA A 358 29.42 -0.86 -6.93
N THR A 359 28.55 -1.57 -6.22
CA THR A 359 28.27 -1.35 -4.79
C THR A 359 29.08 -2.24 -3.84
N ARG A 360 29.96 -3.11 -4.38
CA ARG A 360 30.80 -4.08 -3.66
C ARG A 360 30.06 -5.10 -2.80
N TRP A 361 28.83 -5.44 -3.18
CA TRP A 361 28.13 -6.61 -2.65
C TRP A 361 28.65 -7.92 -3.25
N VAL A 362 29.30 -7.83 -4.41
CA VAL A 362 29.90 -8.96 -5.13
C VAL A 362 31.36 -8.62 -5.47
N PRO A 363 32.29 -9.60 -5.49
CA PRO A 363 33.67 -9.34 -5.86
C PRO A 363 33.80 -8.77 -7.27
N MET A 364 34.69 -7.79 -7.43
CA MET A 364 34.96 -7.14 -8.72
C MET A 364 35.50 -8.12 -9.78
N HIS A 365 36.29 -9.10 -9.33
CA HIS A 365 36.91 -10.14 -10.16
C HIS A 365 35.98 -11.32 -10.45
N LEU A 366 34.69 -11.24 -10.09
CA LEU A 366 33.72 -12.25 -10.49
C LEU A 366 33.54 -12.14 -12.01
N GLU A 367 34.28 -12.97 -12.75
CA GLU A 367 34.17 -13.07 -14.20
C GLU A 367 32.90 -13.84 -14.56
N VAL A 368 31.97 -13.18 -15.25
CA VAL A 368 30.75 -13.83 -15.74
C VAL A 368 30.86 -14.00 -17.24
N ALA A 369 31.97 -14.59 -17.70
CA ALA A 369 32.33 -14.71 -19.12
C ALA A 369 31.24 -15.39 -19.99
N ALA A 370 30.36 -16.21 -19.40
CA ALA A 370 29.22 -16.81 -20.11
C ALA A 370 27.96 -15.92 -20.13
N LEU A 371 27.85 -14.90 -19.27
CA LEU A 371 26.83 -13.85 -19.37
C LEU A 371 27.32 -12.66 -20.20
N GLU A 372 28.62 -12.45 -20.34
CA GLU A 372 29.24 -11.38 -21.12
C GLU A 372 29.31 -11.72 -22.63
N GLN A 373 29.55 -10.69 -23.46
CA GLN A 373 29.77 -10.90 -24.90
C GLN A 373 31.10 -11.65 -25.14
N GLN A 374 31.04 -12.86 -25.71
CA GLN A 374 32.14 -13.83 -25.89
C GLN A 374 33.36 -13.36 -26.74
N ARG A 375 33.47 -12.09 -27.14
CA ARG A 375 34.48 -11.61 -28.11
C ARG A 375 35.24 -10.33 -27.70
N LEU A 376 35.16 -9.90 -26.44
CA LEU A 376 35.83 -8.68 -25.98
C LEU A 376 37.30 -8.94 -25.57
N ALA A 377 38.20 -7.99 -25.83
CA ALA A 377 39.60 -8.10 -25.41
C ALA A 377 39.74 -7.98 -23.89
N ALA A 378 40.55 -8.85 -23.26
CA ALA A 378 40.76 -8.89 -21.80
C ALA A 378 41.20 -7.53 -21.21
N ALA A 379 41.93 -6.72 -21.98
CA ALA A 379 42.34 -5.38 -21.57
C ALA A 379 41.15 -4.43 -21.32
N VAL A 380 40.03 -4.59 -22.04
CA VAL A 380 38.82 -3.76 -21.88
C VAL A 380 38.05 -4.19 -20.63
N ALA A 381 37.92 -5.50 -20.40
CA ALA A 381 37.33 -6.05 -19.17
C ALA A 381 38.08 -5.54 -17.93
N GLY A 382 39.43 -5.62 -17.92
CA GLY A 382 40.23 -5.09 -16.81
C GLY A 382 40.10 -3.57 -16.61
N ARG A 383 39.93 -2.79 -17.70
CA ARG A 383 39.71 -1.33 -17.59
C ARG A 383 38.35 -0.97 -17.02
N THR A 384 37.28 -1.66 -17.45
CA THR A 384 35.91 -1.43 -16.95
C THR A 384 35.77 -1.85 -15.48
N GLU A 385 36.36 -2.98 -15.08
CA GLU A 385 36.49 -3.39 -13.68
C GLU A 385 37.24 -2.32 -12.87
N GLY A 386 38.38 -1.84 -13.37
CA GLY A 386 39.16 -0.79 -12.75
C GLY A 386 38.39 0.53 -12.57
N LEU A 387 37.54 0.90 -13.54
CA LEU A 387 36.69 2.10 -13.47
C LEU A 387 35.66 1.98 -12.34
N ARG A 388 34.94 0.85 -12.28
CA ARG A 388 33.98 0.58 -11.20
C ARG A 388 34.66 0.58 -9.83
N ALA A 389 35.82 -0.07 -9.72
CA ALA A 389 36.55 -0.18 -8.46
C ALA A 389 37.03 1.20 -7.95
N ARG A 390 37.58 2.05 -8.85
CA ARG A 390 37.99 3.42 -8.52
C ARG A 390 36.81 4.28 -8.09
N THR A 391 35.67 4.16 -8.77
CA THR A 391 34.46 4.94 -8.49
C THR A 391 33.83 4.56 -7.16
N ALA A 392 33.65 3.26 -6.93
CA ALA A 392 33.19 2.72 -5.65
C ALA A 392 34.13 3.11 -4.48
N ALA A 393 35.44 3.17 -4.72
CA ALA A 393 36.40 3.64 -3.73
C ALA A 393 36.28 5.14 -3.43
N ARG A 394 36.11 5.98 -4.47
CA ARG A 394 35.94 7.44 -4.33
C ARG A 394 34.66 7.82 -3.58
N GLN A 395 33.55 7.16 -3.87
CA GLN A 395 32.26 7.46 -3.24
C GLN A 395 32.10 6.76 -1.87
N ARG A 396 32.91 5.75 -1.53
CA ARG A 396 32.81 5.04 -0.22
C ARG A 396 32.67 5.97 0.99
N PRO A 397 33.46 7.06 1.15
CA PRO A 397 33.39 7.91 2.34
C PRO A 397 32.10 8.72 2.45
N THR A 398 31.58 9.25 1.34
CA THR A 398 30.31 10.01 1.32
C THR A 398 29.12 9.12 1.63
N LEU A 399 29.21 7.88 1.18
CA LEU A 399 28.20 6.85 1.35
C LEU A 399 28.25 6.16 2.72
N GLN A 400 29.37 6.31 3.45
CA GLN A 400 29.60 5.77 4.79
C GLN A 400 28.65 6.36 5.85
N ALA A 401 28.13 7.56 5.61
CA ALA A 401 27.14 8.21 6.47
C ALA A 401 25.73 7.61 6.35
N GLU A 402 25.42 6.90 5.27
CA GLU A 402 24.12 6.26 5.00
C GLU A 402 24.08 4.77 5.43
N HIS A 403 25.08 4.31 6.17
CA HIS A 403 25.19 2.91 6.60
C HIS A 403 24.23 2.59 7.75
N ASP A 404 23.76 1.35 7.78
CA ASP A 404 23.17 0.78 8.99
C ASP A 404 24.25 0.26 9.97
N TYR A 405 23.85 -0.09 11.19
CA TYR A 405 24.72 -0.48 12.32
C TYR A 405 25.67 -1.68 12.02
N HIS A 406 25.51 -2.36 10.88
CA HIS A 406 26.36 -3.47 10.43
C HIS A 406 27.13 -3.18 9.14
N GLY A 407 27.04 -1.97 8.60
CA GLY A 407 27.78 -1.53 7.43
C GLY A 407 27.24 -2.04 6.10
N THR A 408 25.96 -2.41 6.03
CA THR A 408 25.33 -2.84 4.76
C THR A 408 24.88 -1.64 3.94
N TYR A 409 25.09 -1.73 2.63
CA TYR A 409 24.91 -0.61 1.71
C TYR A 409 23.62 -0.76 0.90
N ALA A 410 22.61 0.08 1.16
CA ALA A 410 21.35 0.15 0.42
C ALA A 410 20.67 -1.23 0.17
N PRO A 411 20.12 -1.90 1.20
CA PRO A 411 19.55 -3.25 1.08
C PRO A 411 18.43 -3.38 0.04
N TRP A 412 17.69 -2.29 -0.22
CA TRP A 412 16.66 -2.22 -1.24
C TRP A 412 17.20 -2.28 -2.68
N LEU A 413 18.46 -1.90 -2.92
CA LEU A 413 19.08 -2.04 -4.25
C LEU A 413 19.44 -3.51 -4.47
N VAL A 414 20.00 -4.14 -3.44
CA VAL A 414 20.39 -5.56 -3.49
C VAL A 414 19.17 -6.44 -3.74
N ASP A 415 18.06 -6.16 -3.06
CA ASP A 415 16.77 -6.83 -3.29
C ASP A 415 16.28 -6.66 -4.75
N ALA A 416 16.38 -5.45 -5.30
CA ALA A 416 16.02 -5.18 -6.70
C ALA A 416 16.93 -5.94 -7.68
N CYS A 417 18.25 -5.96 -7.45
CA CYS A 417 19.20 -6.71 -8.27
C CYS A 417 18.95 -8.22 -8.20
N LEU A 418 18.72 -8.79 -7.00
CA LEU A 418 18.41 -10.22 -6.84
C LEU A 418 17.08 -10.59 -7.49
N SER A 419 16.08 -9.72 -7.43
CA SER A 419 14.79 -9.93 -8.08
C SER A 419 14.92 -9.89 -9.60
N SER A 420 15.65 -8.90 -10.14
CA SER A 420 15.94 -8.81 -11.57
C SER A 420 16.76 -10.01 -12.08
N LEU A 421 17.75 -10.46 -11.30
CA LEU A 421 18.53 -11.66 -11.57
C LEU A 421 17.65 -12.92 -11.57
N THR A 422 16.80 -13.10 -10.55
CA THR A 422 15.87 -14.24 -10.45
C THR A 422 14.93 -14.30 -11.65
N GLY A 423 14.31 -13.17 -12.02
CA GLY A 423 13.41 -13.09 -13.17
C GLY A 423 14.12 -13.34 -14.50
N SER A 424 15.34 -12.85 -14.65
CA SER A 424 16.17 -13.06 -15.84
C SER A 424 16.59 -14.53 -15.99
N LEU A 425 17.02 -15.17 -14.90
CA LEU A 425 17.39 -16.57 -14.89
C LEU A 425 16.18 -17.46 -15.21
N ALA A 426 15.03 -17.24 -14.54
CA ALA A 426 13.81 -18.00 -14.80
C ALA A 426 13.35 -17.91 -16.27
N SER A 427 13.40 -16.70 -16.85
CA SER A 427 13.07 -16.47 -18.27
C SER A 427 14.06 -17.14 -19.23
N ALA A 428 15.35 -17.11 -18.93
CA ALA A 428 16.38 -17.75 -19.75
C ALA A 428 16.18 -19.27 -19.86
N PHE A 429 15.68 -19.91 -18.79
CA PHE A 429 15.44 -21.35 -18.74
C PHE A 429 14.14 -21.81 -19.41
N GLN A 430 13.15 -20.92 -19.62
CA GLN A 430 11.89 -21.25 -20.30
C GLN A 430 12.00 -21.25 -21.84
N HIS A 431 12.98 -20.54 -22.41
CA HIS A 431 13.03 -20.22 -23.85
C HIS A 431 14.17 -20.87 -24.65
N SER A 432 14.73 -21.99 -24.19
CA SER A 432 15.64 -22.84 -24.99
C SER A 432 16.94 -22.16 -25.49
N SER A 433 17.47 -21.18 -24.76
CA SER A 433 18.83 -20.65 -24.98
C SER A 433 19.88 -21.62 -24.41
N PRO A 434 21.14 -21.63 -24.90
CA PRO A 434 22.15 -22.57 -24.39
C PRO A 434 22.22 -22.48 -22.86
N PRO A 435 22.21 -23.62 -22.14
CA PRO A 435 22.27 -23.60 -20.70
C PRO A 435 23.54 -22.85 -20.28
N LEU A 436 23.39 -21.93 -19.32
CA LEU A 436 24.50 -21.32 -18.59
C LEU A 436 25.54 -22.40 -18.25
N ASP A 437 26.81 -22.13 -18.51
CA ASP A 437 27.91 -23.01 -18.14
C ASP A 437 27.88 -23.29 -16.62
N ASP A 438 28.14 -24.52 -16.22
CA ASP A 438 28.05 -24.96 -14.83
C ASP A 438 29.09 -24.28 -13.93
N ALA A 439 30.24 -23.88 -14.50
CA ALA A 439 31.22 -23.05 -13.81
C ALA A 439 30.64 -21.68 -13.42
N VAL A 440 29.89 -21.05 -14.33
CA VAL A 440 29.29 -19.72 -14.10
C VAL A 440 28.15 -19.79 -13.11
N LYS A 441 27.29 -20.82 -13.20
CA LYS A 441 26.24 -21.06 -12.19
C LYS A 441 26.83 -21.17 -10.79
N ARG A 442 27.97 -21.87 -10.65
CA ARG A 442 28.66 -22.06 -9.36
C ARG A 442 29.16 -20.74 -8.78
N GLU A 443 29.75 -19.89 -9.60
CA GLU A 443 30.29 -18.60 -9.16
C GLU A 443 29.17 -17.59 -8.81
N VAL A 444 28.09 -17.54 -9.60
CA VAL A 444 26.89 -16.75 -9.27
C VAL A 444 26.26 -17.26 -7.97
N LEU A 445 26.17 -18.58 -7.79
CA LEU A 445 25.67 -19.20 -6.56
C LEU A 445 26.52 -18.82 -5.33
N LYS A 446 27.86 -18.89 -5.43
CA LYS A 446 28.77 -18.43 -4.36
C LYS A 446 28.53 -16.96 -4.02
N ALA A 447 28.37 -16.09 -5.02
CA ALA A 447 28.11 -14.67 -4.81
C ALA A 447 26.79 -14.43 -4.05
N VAL A 448 25.70 -15.09 -4.46
CA VAL A 448 24.40 -14.98 -3.79
C VAL A 448 24.45 -15.55 -2.36
N LEU A 449 25.16 -16.66 -2.15
CA LEU A 449 25.37 -17.25 -0.82
C LEU A 449 26.20 -16.35 0.10
N ARG A 450 27.20 -15.63 -0.43
CA ARG A 450 27.95 -14.61 0.34
C ARG A 450 27.06 -13.43 0.73
N ILE A 451 26.19 -12.97 -0.17
CA ILE A 451 25.19 -11.94 0.14
C ILE A 451 24.25 -12.44 1.25
N TYR A 452 23.76 -13.68 1.14
CA TYR A 452 22.95 -14.31 2.19
C TYR A 452 23.69 -14.37 3.51
N HIS A 453 24.96 -14.80 3.52
CA HIS A 453 25.78 -14.89 4.74
C HIS A 453 25.89 -13.54 5.43
N VAL A 454 26.21 -12.47 4.69
CA VAL A 454 26.29 -11.10 5.23
C VAL A 454 24.93 -10.64 5.75
N ALA A 455 23.85 -10.86 4.98
CA ALA A 455 22.50 -10.50 5.39
C ALA A 455 22.05 -11.24 6.67
N SER A 456 22.40 -12.53 6.78
CA SER A 456 22.01 -13.39 7.89
C SER A 456 22.60 -12.96 9.25
N GLN A 457 23.67 -12.15 9.23
CA GLN A 457 24.31 -11.56 10.42
C GLN A 457 23.65 -10.22 10.85
N GLY A 458 22.75 -9.66 10.03
CA GLY A 458 22.06 -8.40 10.27
C GLY A 458 20.80 -8.51 11.16
N LYS A 459 20.14 -7.35 11.40
CA LYS A 459 18.86 -7.26 12.14
C LYS A 459 17.66 -7.48 11.19
N ALA A 460 16.43 -7.17 11.64
CA ALA A 460 15.18 -7.49 10.95
C ALA A 460 15.09 -7.05 9.47
N ALA A 461 15.71 -5.92 9.08
CA ALA A 461 15.73 -5.46 7.69
C ALA A 461 16.48 -6.41 6.73
N ALA A 462 17.37 -7.26 7.25
CA ALA A 462 18.14 -8.21 6.46
C ALA A 462 17.38 -9.52 6.15
N LEU A 463 16.21 -9.74 6.77
CA LEU A 463 15.37 -10.92 6.49
C LEU A 463 14.78 -10.89 5.07
N ALA A 464 14.39 -9.71 4.59
CA ALA A 464 13.91 -9.54 3.21
C ALA A 464 15.00 -9.91 2.19
N LEU A 465 16.24 -9.51 2.47
CA LEU A 465 17.39 -9.85 1.64
C LEU A 465 17.71 -11.35 1.69
N CYS A 466 17.60 -11.99 2.85
CA CYS A 466 17.73 -13.44 2.97
C CYS A 466 16.68 -14.18 2.13
N VAL A 467 15.43 -13.70 2.12
CA VAL A 467 14.35 -14.25 1.27
C VAL A 467 14.65 -14.06 -0.21
N ALA A 468 15.07 -12.87 -0.64
CA ALA A 468 15.41 -12.59 -2.04
C ALA A 468 16.58 -13.46 -2.51
N ALA A 469 17.63 -13.61 -1.69
CA ALA A 469 18.75 -14.48 -1.98
C ALA A 469 18.34 -15.96 -2.04
N ALA A 470 17.48 -16.43 -1.11
CA ALA A 470 16.97 -17.80 -1.12
C ALA A 470 16.15 -18.12 -2.38
N ARG A 471 15.34 -17.18 -2.89
CA ARG A 471 14.62 -17.34 -4.17
C ARG A 471 15.58 -17.46 -5.35
N CYS A 472 16.59 -16.60 -5.41
CA CYS A 472 17.60 -16.68 -6.45
C CYS A 472 18.36 -18.02 -6.40
N ILE A 473 18.73 -18.49 -5.21
CA ILE A 473 19.35 -19.81 -4.99
C ILE A 473 18.42 -20.93 -5.49
N GLY A 474 17.14 -20.90 -5.11
CA GLY A 474 16.14 -21.88 -5.54
C GLY A 474 15.97 -21.94 -7.06
N THR A 475 16.07 -20.81 -7.76
CA THR A 475 16.03 -20.80 -9.25
C THR A 475 17.31 -21.30 -9.92
N LEU A 476 18.46 -21.21 -9.25
CA LEU A 476 19.74 -21.70 -9.78
C LEU A 476 19.90 -23.23 -9.63
N ALA A 477 19.15 -23.85 -8.72
CA ALA A 477 19.32 -25.24 -8.29
C ALA A 477 18.77 -26.36 -9.21
N PRO A 478 17.58 -26.26 -9.84
CA PRO A 478 16.90 -27.43 -10.42
C PRO A 478 17.47 -27.99 -11.74
N LEU A 479 18.64 -27.55 -12.21
CA LEU A 479 19.16 -27.90 -13.55
C LEU A 479 20.42 -28.78 -13.55
N SER A 480 20.87 -29.29 -12.40
CA SER A 480 21.88 -30.36 -12.34
C SER A 480 21.24 -31.75 -12.54
N THR A 481 20.44 -31.95 -13.59
CA THR A 481 19.92 -33.29 -13.94
C THR A 481 20.97 -34.19 -14.61
N THR A 482 22.20 -33.72 -14.83
CA THR A 482 23.28 -34.53 -15.43
C THR A 482 24.62 -34.45 -14.69
N GLY A 483 24.66 -33.90 -13.49
CA GLY A 483 25.89 -33.83 -12.69
C GLY A 483 25.56 -33.75 -11.21
N THR A 484 25.65 -34.89 -10.54
CA THR A 484 25.66 -35.11 -9.09
C THR A 484 25.97 -33.85 -8.26
N LEU A 485 24.95 -33.24 -7.65
CA LEU A 485 25.08 -32.65 -6.33
C LEU A 485 24.96 -33.79 -5.31
N THR A 486 25.90 -34.73 -5.38
CA THR A 486 26.22 -35.55 -4.21
C THR A 486 26.74 -34.57 -3.16
N ARG A 487 26.35 -34.75 -1.90
CA ARG A 487 27.19 -34.29 -0.77
C ARG A 487 28.64 -34.59 -1.18
N PRO A 488 29.58 -33.61 -1.18
CA PRO A 488 30.89 -33.83 -1.78
C PRO A 488 31.52 -35.02 -1.06
N ALA A 489 31.46 -36.18 -1.71
CA ALA A 489 32.23 -37.33 -1.36
C ALA A 489 33.64 -36.93 -1.79
N VAL A 490 34.38 -36.41 -0.83
CA VAL A 490 35.83 -36.23 -0.88
C VAL A 490 36.27 -35.09 -1.81
N ASP A 491 36.20 -33.89 -1.24
CA ASP A 491 37.16 -32.78 -1.40
C ASP A 491 37.20 -31.99 -2.73
N ARG A 492 37.04 -30.65 -2.66
CA ARG A 492 37.72 -29.64 -3.51
C ARG A 492 37.27 -28.17 -3.34
N ASP A 493 36.12 -27.84 -2.73
CA ASP A 493 35.68 -26.44 -2.56
C ASP A 493 35.09 -26.20 -1.16
N GLU A 494 35.99 -26.13 -0.15
CA GLU A 494 35.65 -25.95 1.28
C GLU A 494 34.78 -24.71 1.54
N GLU A 495 34.94 -23.66 0.72
CA GLU A 495 34.22 -22.40 0.88
C GLU A 495 32.72 -22.56 0.61
N LEU A 496 32.36 -23.22 -0.50
CA LEU A 496 30.96 -23.43 -0.86
C LEU A 496 30.23 -24.29 0.19
N ALA A 497 30.90 -25.30 0.72
CA ALA A 497 30.36 -26.13 1.81
C ALA A 497 30.12 -25.31 3.09
N ALA A 498 31.05 -24.42 3.46
CA ALA A 498 30.89 -23.53 4.62
C ALA A 498 29.71 -22.54 4.46
N LEU A 499 29.48 -22.03 3.24
CA LEU A 499 28.37 -21.13 2.95
C LEU A 499 27.01 -21.84 3.06
N TRP A 500 26.89 -23.06 2.52
CA TRP A 500 25.68 -23.88 2.67
C TRP A 500 25.40 -24.25 4.13
N ALA A 501 26.46 -24.57 4.89
CA ALA A 501 26.35 -24.82 6.33
C ALA A 501 25.85 -23.58 7.09
N THR A 502 26.30 -22.38 6.70
CA THR A 502 25.83 -21.12 7.30
C THR A 502 24.34 -20.88 7.01
N LEU A 503 23.91 -21.06 5.75
CA LEU A 503 22.50 -20.92 5.38
C LEU A 503 21.64 -21.89 6.20
N SER A 504 22.04 -23.16 6.25
CA SER A 504 21.33 -24.20 7.01
C SER A 504 21.24 -23.86 8.49
N ALA A 505 22.36 -23.49 9.13
CA ALA A 505 22.39 -23.10 10.53
C ALA A 505 21.51 -21.86 10.82
N HIS A 506 21.50 -20.88 9.92
CA HIS A 506 20.65 -19.70 10.06
C HIS A 506 19.16 -20.06 9.99
N VAL A 507 18.75 -20.85 8.98
CA VAL A 507 17.35 -21.30 8.82
C VAL A 507 16.91 -22.08 10.06
N LYS A 508 17.74 -23.02 10.54
CA LYS A 508 17.51 -23.75 11.80
C LYS A 508 17.28 -22.78 12.96
N SER A 509 18.19 -21.83 13.16
CA SER A 509 18.06 -20.83 14.24
C SER A 509 16.79 -19.99 14.13
N GLN A 510 16.35 -19.61 12.93
CA GLN A 510 15.15 -18.81 12.75
C GLN A 510 13.85 -19.60 13.01
N LEU A 511 13.81 -20.90 12.73
CA LEU A 511 12.65 -21.77 13.04
C LEU A 511 12.35 -21.86 14.54
N TYR A 512 13.39 -21.80 15.38
CA TYR A 512 13.27 -21.78 16.84
C TYR A 512 13.14 -20.35 17.41
N SER A 513 13.13 -19.31 16.58
CA SER A 513 12.99 -17.94 17.06
C SER A 513 11.58 -17.70 17.61
N THR A 514 11.45 -16.93 18.68
CA THR A 514 10.14 -16.48 19.19
C THR A 514 9.55 -15.32 18.39
N ASN A 515 10.32 -14.69 17.51
CA ASN A 515 9.89 -13.54 16.73
C ASN A 515 9.09 -13.97 15.48
N PRO A 516 7.85 -13.48 15.29
CA PRO A 516 6.98 -13.92 14.18
C PRO A 516 7.52 -13.56 12.79
N ASN A 517 8.22 -12.44 12.65
CA ASN A 517 8.84 -12.04 11.38
C ASN A 517 10.00 -12.97 11.00
N ARG A 518 10.77 -13.45 11.99
CA ARG A 518 11.88 -14.41 11.79
C ARG A 518 11.36 -15.79 11.42
N LYS A 519 10.32 -16.27 12.11
CA LYS A 519 9.60 -17.50 11.76
C LYS A 519 9.06 -17.43 10.33
N THR A 520 8.37 -16.35 9.99
CA THR A 520 7.82 -16.12 8.64
C THR A 520 8.90 -16.13 7.58
N ALA A 521 10.00 -15.40 7.79
CA ALA A 521 11.13 -15.40 6.86
C ALA A 521 11.73 -16.79 6.68
N SER A 522 11.89 -17.58 7.76
CA SER A 522 12.42 -18.94 7.69
C SER A 522 11.54 -19.89 6.86
N ILE A 523 10.22 -19.80 7.00
CA ILE A 523 9.26 -20.60 6.23
C ILE A 523 9.33 -20.22 4.74
N VAL A 524 9.41 -18.92 4.43
CA VAL A 524 9.51 -18.45 3.05
C VAL A 524 10.86 -18.83 2.42
N VAL A 525 11.94 -18.83 3.21
CA VAL A 525 13.26 -19.31 2.76
C VAL A 525 13.20 -20.82 2.44
N LEU A 526 12.62 -21.64 3.33
CA LEU A 526 12.45 -23.07 3.07
C LEU A 526 11.60 -23.35 1.82
N ASP A 527 10.52 -22.59 1.65
CA ASP A 527 9.66 -22.66 0.47
C ASP A 527 10.40 -22.32 -0.83
N ALA A 528 11.21 -21.25 -0.81
CA ALA A 528 12.05 -20.86 -1.93
C ALA A 528 13.12 -21.92 -2.27
N LEU A 529 13.61 -22.65 -1.27
CA LEU A 529 14.64 -23.67 -1.41
C LEU A 529 14.08 -25.06 -1.74
N LEU A 530 12.75 -25.25 -1.82
CA LEU A 530 12.14 -26.53 -2.22
C LEU A 530 12.74 -27.18 -3.48
N PRO A 531 13.12 -26.45 -4.54
CA PRO A 531 13.77 -27.04 -5.72
C PRO A 531 15.09 -27.77 -5.44
N LEU A 532 15.73 -27.55 -4.29
CA LEU A 532 16.93 -28.28 -3.84
C LEU A 532 16.62 -29.68 -3.27
N GLY A 533 15.34 -30.02 -3.08
CA GLY A 533 14.93 -31.35 -2.61
C GLY A 533 15.21 -31.62 -1.13
N TRP A 534 15.37 -30.59 -0.29
CA TRP A 534 15.64 -30.76 1.15
C TRP A 534 14.56 -31.52 1.92
N ALA A 535 13.35 -31.60 1.38
CA ALA A 535 12.20 -32.23 2.01
C ALA A 535 11.83 -33.61 1.41
N GLN A 536 12.57 -34.09 0.41
CA GLN A 536 12.34 -35.43 -0.14
C GLN A 536 12.86 -36.46 0.86
N GLY A 537 11.95 -37.26 1.41
CA GLY A 537 12.30 -38.33 2.34
C GLY A 537 13.36 -39.25 1.75
N LYS A 538 14.23 -39.78 2.61
CA LYS A 538 15.01 -40.98 2.31
C LYS A 538 14.03 -42.12 2.07
N SER A 539 13.45 -42.20 0.88
CA SER A 539 12.55 -43.29 0.54
C SER A 539 13.39 -44.56 0.54
N GLU A 540 13.01 -45.47 1.43
CA GLU A 540 13.39 -46.88 1.39
C GLU A 540 12.87 -47.49 0.07
N ALA A 541 13.62 -47.31 -1.02
CA ALA A 541 13.49 -48.05 -2.28
C ALA A 541 14.78 -47.78 -3.08
N ASN A 542 15.77 -48.67 -3.08
CA ASN A 542 15.67 -50.03 -3.58
C ASN A 542 16.37 -51.02 -2.65
N ILE A 543 15.61 -51.69 -1.79
CA ILE A 543 15.88 -53.11 -1.51
C ILE A 543 15.18 -53.88 -2.64
N VAL A 544 15.72 -53.73 -3.85
CA VAL A 544 15.63 -54.81 -4.82
C VAL A 544 16.72 -55.77 -4.36
N GLU A 545 16.39 -57.05 -4.17
CA GLU A 545 17.39 -58.11 -4.05
C GLU A 545 18.38 -57.96 -5.22
N SER A 546 19.51 -57.31 -4.97
CA SER A 546 20.60 -57.26 -5.93
C SER A 546 21.31 -58.60 -5.86
N THR A 547 21.39 -59.24 -7.01
CA THR A 547 22.42 -60.24 -7.30
C THR A 547 23.80 -59.71 -6.88
N PRO A 548 24.75 -60.56 -6.42
CA PRO A 548 25.93 -60.13 -5.65
C PRO A 548 26.96 -59.21 -6.35
N ASP A 549 26.72 -58.75 -7.58
CA ASP A 549 27.73 -58.13 -8.44
C ASP A 549 27.38 -56.70 -8.94
N GLN A 550 26.48 -55.95 -8.28
CA GLN A 550 26.26 -54.54 -8.62
C GLN A 550 26.40 -53.60 -7.42
N GLU A 551 27.29 -52.61 -7.54
CA GLU A 551 27.46 -51.51 -6.58
C GLU A 551 26.13 -50.73 -6.41
N PRO A 552 25.75 -50.36 -5.18
CA PRO A 552 24.50 -49.66 -4.92
C PRO A 552 24.51 -48.23 -5.50
N PRO A 553 23.37 -47.71 -6.01
CA PRO A 553 23.28 -46.35 -6.49
C PRO A 553 23.43 -45.35 -5.34
N VAL A 554 24.30 -44.35 -5.51
CA VAL A 554 24.56 -43.28 -4.53
C VAL A 554 23.33 -42.37 -4.42
N ALA A 555 22.67 -42.37 -3.27
CA ALA A 555 21.52 -41.50 -3.00
C ALA A 555 21.92 -40.01 -3.08
N SER A 556 21.15 -39.21 -3.82
CA SER A 556 21.30 -37.75 -3.89
C SER A 556 20.95 -37.10 -2.54
N ILE A 557 21.91 -36.40 -1.93
CA ILE A 557 21.73 -35.74 -0.62
C ILE A 557 21.62 -34.23 -0.87
N SER A 558 20.50 -33.62 -0.47
CA SER A 558 20.30 -32.17 -0.51
C SER A 558 21.41 -31.42 0.26
N PRO A 559 21.89 -30.27 -0.25
CA PRO A 559 22.88 -29.44 0.43
C PRO A 559 22.33 -28.70 1.67
N VAL A 560 21.00 -28.56 1.77
CA VAL A 560 20.32 -28.02 2.95
C VAL A 560 19.86 -29.18 3.81
N ASP A 561 20.38 -29.25 5.03
CA ASP A 561 20.10 -30.31 6.01
C ASP A 561 18.98 -29.88 6.95
N ILE A 562 17.78 -30.40 6.75
CA ILE A 562 16.63 -30.28 7.67
C ILE A 562 16.39 -31.67 8.26
N ALA A 563 16.77 -31.88 9.51
CA ALA A 563 16.63 -33.17 10.17
C ALA A 563 15.27 -33.30 10.88
N GLU A 564 15.01 -34.47 11.45
CA GLU A 564 13.81 -34.78 12.22
C GLU A 564 13.43 -33.71 13.27
N PRO A 565 14.34 -33.15 14.11
CA PRO A 565 13.97 -32.11 15.07
C PRO A 565 13.50 -30.82 14.42
N GLU A 566 14.10 -30.41 13.28
CA GLU A 566 13.65 -29.23 12.55
C GLU A 566 12.29 -29.45 11.89
N MET A 567 12.04 -30.65 11.35
CA MET A 567 10.73 -31.01 10.82
C MET A 567 9.68 -31.03 11.94
N ALA A 568 10.01 -31.59 13.11
CA ALA A 568 9.14 -31.55 14.29
C ALA A 568 8.86 -30.11 14.74
N GLN A 569 9.86 -29.22 14.72
CA GLN A 569 9.68 -27.80 15.01
C GLN A 569 8.77 -27.13 13.96
N LEU A 570 8.93 -27.46 12.68
CA LEU A 570 8.07 -26.95 11.61
C LEU A 570 6.62 -27.43 11.78
N MET A 571 6.41 -28.68 12.20
CA MET A 571 5.10 -29.21 12.56
C MET A 571 4.54 -28.54 13.83
N ALA A 572 5.36 -28.24 14.83
CA ALA A 572 4.93 -27.51 16.03
C ALA A 572 4.41 -26.09 15.70
N LEU A 573 4.95 -25.45 14.65
CA LEU A 573 4.46 -24.17 14.16
C LEU A 573 3.03 -24.25 13.56
N LEU A 574 2.46 -25.43 13.32
CA LEU A 574 1.03 -25.58 13.02
C LEU A 574 0.12 -25.23 14.21
N THR A 575 0.68 -25.20 15.42
CA THR A 575 -0.01 -24.74 16.64
C THR A 575 0.41 -23.34 17.08
N ASP A 576 1.19 -22.62 16.27
CA ASP A 576 1.64 -21.26 16.59
C ASP A 576 0.44 -20.32 16.77
N PRO A 577 0.40 -19.39 17.75
CA PRO A 577 -0.71 -18.46 17.93
C PRO A 577 -0.97 -17.56 16.71
N ASP A 578 0.06 -17.26 15.91
CA ASP A 578 -0.08 -16.44 14.70
C ASP A 578 -0.65 -17.25 13.52
N THR A 579 -1.88 -16.90 13.11
CA THR A 579 -2.59 -17.53 11.98
C THR A 579 -1.80 -17.47 10.67
N SER A 580 -1.02 -16.41 10.44
CA SER A 580 -0.25 -16.23 9.21
C SER A 580 0.92 -17.21 9.11
N ILE A 581 1.53 -17.54 10.25
CA ILE A 581 2.60 -18.55 10.36
C ILE A 581 2.01 -19.93 10.09
N ARG A 582 0.90 -20.28 10.76
CA ARG A 582 0.21 -21.57 10.55
C ARG A 582 -0.14 -21.83 9.09
N ARG A 583 -0.73 -20.84 8.40
CA ARG A 583 -1.10 -20.96 6.97
C ARG A 583 0.12 -21.18 6.08
N ARG A 584 1.23 -20.48 6.34
CA ARG A 584 2.47 -20.60 5.55
C ARG A 584 3.15 -21.95 5.77
N VAL A 585 3.18 -22.44 7.00
CA VAL A 585 3.69 -23.78 7.33
C VAL A 585 2.85 -24.85 6.66
N LEU A 586 1.52 -24.75 6.72
CA LEU A 586 0.62 -25.70 6.07
C LEU A 586 0.81 -25.71 4.54
N ALA A 587 0.94 -24.52 3.92
CA ALA A 587 1.20 -24.41 2.49
C ALA A 587 2.55 -25.01 2.09
N LEU A 588 3.58 -24.78 2.90
CA LEU A 588 4.91 -25.38 2.70
C LEU A 588 4.84 -26.90 2.82
N LEU A 589 4.23 -27.44 3.87
CA LEU A 589 4.06 -28.88 4.08
C LEU A 589 3.27 -29.54 2.95
N HIS A 590 2.20 -28.91 2.47
CA HIS A 590 1.43 -29.42 1.33
C HIS A 590 2.27 -29.50 0.04
N ARG A 591 3.21 -28.57 -0.16
CA ARG A 591 4.15 -28.60 -1.29
C ARG A 591 5.27 -29.62 -1.11
N VAL A 592 5.60 -29.98 0.14
CA VAL A 592 6.57 -31.02 0.48
C VAL A 592 5.98 -32.41 0.27
N ASP A 593 4.82 -32.67 0.86
CA ASP A 593 4.08 -33.92 0.74
C ASP A 593 2.58 -33.65 0.90
N SER A 594 1.82 -33.91 -0.16
CA SER A 594 0.37 -33.73 -0.16
C SER A 594 -0.34 -34.70 0.80
N GLY A 595 0.22 -35.88 1.08
CA GLY A 595 -0.37 -36.90 1.95
C GLY A 595 -0.23 -36.62 3.45
N LEU A 596 0.73 -35.78 3.84
CA LEU A 596 0.91 -35.37 5.25
C LEU A 596 -0.27 -34.50 5.73
N ALA A 597 -0.86 -33.72 4.82
CA ALA A 597 -2.06 -32.93 5.09
C ALA A 597 -3.30 -33.82 5.31
N ASP A 598 -3.39 -34.94 4.60
CA ASP A 598 -4.48 -35.91 4.73
C ASP A 598 -4.39 -36.69 6.06
N LEU A 599 -3.17 -36.99 6.54
CA LEU A 599 -2.93 -37.61 7.85
C LEU A 599 -3.27 -36.68 9.03
N LEU A 600 -2.99 -35.38 8.91
CA LEU A 600 -3.37 -34.38 9.91
C LEU A 600 -4.89 -34.12 9.92
N ALA A 601 -5.56 -34.26 8.78
CA ALA A 601 -7.02 -34.28 8.69
C ALA A 601 -7.64 -35.55 9.27
N ALA A 602 -6.92 -36.69 9.22
CA ALA A 602 -7.35 -37.95 9.81
C ALA A 602 -7.11 -38.06 11.32
N SER A 603 -6.06 -37.42 11.87
CA SER A 603 -5.75 -37.44 13.31
C SER A 603 -6.55 -36.45 14.15
N SER A 604 -7.30 -35.54 13.53
CA SER A 604 -8.14 -34.54 14.20
C SER A 604 -9.61 -34.97 14.37
N GLY A 605 -9.91 -36.26 14.17
CA GLY A 605 -11.21 -36.87 14.47
C GLY A 605 -11.22 -37.63 15.80
N ILE A 606 -11.59 -36.97 16.89
CA ILE A 606 -12.11 -37.62 18.11
C ILE A 606 -13.43 -36.94 18.49
N LEU A 607 -14.50 -37.74 18.48
CA LEU A 607 -15.87 -37.43 18.89
C LEU A 607 -16.09 -37.77 20.38
N ASP A 608 -17.00 -36.98 20.96
CA ASP A 608 -18.05 -37.32 21.95
C ASP A 608 -17.76 -37.59 23.44
N GLN A 609 -18.36 -36.69 24.23
CA GLN A 609 -19.16 -36.82 25.48
C GLN A 609 -18.59 -37.41 26.79
N GLU A 610 -18.76 -36.55 27.81
CA GLU A 610 -18.97 -36.78 29.25
C GLU A 610 -17.77 -37.14 30.14
N ASP A 611 -17.27 -36.13 30.85
CA ASP A 611 -17.33 -36.12 32.31
C ASP A 611 -17.58 -34.68 32.80
N LEU A 612 -18.66 -34.51 33.55
CA LEU A 612 -19.09 -33.26 34.18
C LEU A 612 -18.14 -32.89 35.32
N GLU A 613 -17.56 -31.69 35.25
CA GLU A 613 -17.29 -30.92 36.46
C GLU A 613 -18.32 -29.77 36.51
N LEU A 614 -19.09 -29.76 37.59
CA LEU A 614 -20.15 -28.80 37.86
C LEU A 614 -19.48 -27.47 38.22
N VAL A 615 -19.52 -26.51 37.29
CA VAL A 615 -19.26 -25.10 37.59
C VAL A 615 -20.56 -24.35 37.34
N GLU A 616 -21.06 -23.72 38.39
CA GLU A 616 -22.29 -22.93 38.36
C GLU A 616 -22.20 -21.82 37.30
N GLU A 617 -23.37 -21.52 36.71
CA GLU A 617 -23.59 -20.41 35.80
C GLU A 617 -23.11 -19.09 36.44
N VAL A 618 -22.09 -18.49 35.84
CA VAL A 618 -21.75 -17.08 36.05
C VAL A 618 -21.77 -16.44 34.67
N ALA A 619 -22.62 -15.42 34.53
CA ALA A 619 -22.79 -14.62 33.33
C ALA A 619 -21.47 -14.33 32.59
N ASP A 620 -21.50 -14.52 31.27
CA ASP A 620 -20.46 -14.27 30.27
C ASP A 620 -19.37 -13.25 30.71
N PRO A 621 -18.20 -13.70 31.20
CA PRO A 621 -17.11 -12.83 31.61
C PRO A 621 -16.33 -12.23 30.42
N GLU A 622 -16.49 -12.74 29.19
CA GLU A 622 -15.73 -12.31 27.99
C GLU A 622 -16.31 -11.04 27.33
N ARG A 623 -17.25 -10.38 28.00
CA ARG A 623 -17.82 -9.10 27.59
C ARG A 623 -17.37 -7.95 28.48
N ARG A 624 -16.37 -8.13 29.34
CA ARG A 624 -15.64 -6.97 29.89
C ARG A 624 -14.59 -6.55 28.86
N LEU A 625 -14.39 -5.24 28.71
CA LEU A 625 -13.12 -4.74 28.18
C LEU A 625 -12.05 -5.34 29.10
N ASP A 626 -11.27 -6.32 28.65
CA ASP A 626 -10.28 -6.98 29.49
C ASP A 626 -9.22 -5.94 29.90
N VAL A 627 -9.40 -5.37 31.09
CA VAL A 627 -8.53 -4.34 31.68
C VAL A 627 -7.24 -4.97 32.21
N THR A 628 -7.22 -6.29 32.42
CA THR A 628 -6.05 -7.00 32.94
C THR A 628 -5.11 -7.38 31.80
N GLY A 629 -4.37 -6.39 31.30
CA GLY A 629 -3.09 -6.67 30.67
C GLY A 629 -2.25 -7.52 31.62
N THR A 630 -1.45 -8.43 31.07
CA THR A 630 -0.61 -9.42 31.76
C THR A 630 0.41 -8.85 32.75
N ASP A 631 0.37 -7.56 33.07
CA ASP A 631 1.28 -6.86 33.97
C ASP A 631 0.62 -5.65 34.70
N GLY A 632 -0.63 -5.72 35.19
CA GLY A 632 -1.16 -4.69 36.13
C GLY A 632 -1.16 -3.22 35.65
N HIS A 633 -1.08 -2.96 34.35
CA HIS A 633 -1.14 -1.62 33.75
C HIS A 633 -2.57 -1.27 33.34
N THR A 634 -3.01 -0.05 33.61
CA THR A 634 -4.29 0.51 33.14
C THR A 634 -4.32 0.56 31.60
N PRO A 635 -5.39 0.06 30.94
CA PRO A 635 -5.47 0.04 29.47
C PRO A 635 -5.49 1.46 28.91
N SER A 636 -4.78 1.64 27.78
CA SER A 636 -4.79 2.88 27.02
C SER A 636 -6.10 3.04 26.23
N LEU A 637 -6.41 4.25 25.76
CA LEU A 637 -7.59 4.47 24.92
C LEU A 637 -7.51 3.67 23.61
N LEU A 638 -6.31 3.45 23.09
CA LEU A 638 -6.09 2.63 21.90
C LEU A 638 -6.39 1.15 22.16
N ASP A 639 -6.06 0.62 23.34
CA ASP A 639 -6.39 -0.76 23.71
C ASP A 639 -7.91 -0.97 23.72
N LEU A 640 -8.66 0.02 24.23
CA LEU A 640 -10.13 -0.01 24.20
C LEU A 640 -10.67 -0.02 22.77
N VAL A 641 -10.05 0.73 21.85
CA VAL A 641 -10.41 0.70 20.42
C VAL A 641 -10.13 -0.68 19.81
N HIS A 642 -8.98 -1.28 20.10
CA HIS A 642 -8.62 -2.62 19.58
C HIS A 642 -9.53 -3.72 20.09
N GLN A 643 -10.06 -3.59 21.31
CA GLN A 643 -11.04 -4.54 21.84
C GLN A 643 -12.36 -4.48 21.06
N CYS A 644 -12.77 -3.30 20.59
CA CYS A 644 -14.00 -3.12 19.81
C CYS A 644 -13.80 -3.37 18.30
N HIS A 645 -12.62 -3.07 17.77
CA HIS A 645 -12.22 -3.36 16.40
C HIS A 645 -11.12 -4.43 16.38
N ASN A 646 -11.49 -5.65 16.75
CA ASN A 646 -10.54 -6.74 17.01
C ASN A 646 -10.28 -7.66 15.80
N HIS A 647 -10.91 -7.38 14.64
CA HIS A 647 -10.80 -8.27 13.49
C HIS A 647 -10.82 -7.52 12.16
N GLU A 648 -9.90 -7.91 11.26
CA GLU A 648 -9.83 -7.45 9.88
C GLU A 648 -10.22 -8.62 8.95
N PRO A 649 -11.51 -8.75 8.57
CA PRO A 649 -12.02 -9.93 7.90
C PRO A 649 -11.48 -10.10 6.47
N TRP A 650 -11.00 -9.02 5.84
CA TRP A 650 -10.43 -9.10 4.49
C TRP A 650 -9.05 -9.77 4.45
N LEU A 651 -8.36 -9.85 5.60
CA LEU A 651 -7.08 -10.57 5.74
C LEU A 651 -7.29 -12.03 6.20
N ASP A 652 -8.51 -12.40 6.61
CA ASP A 652 -8.84 -13.75 7.04
C ASP A 652 -9.22 -14.64 5.85
N SER A 653 -8.23 -15.34 5.29
CA SER A 653 -8.45 -16.28 4.19
C SER A 653 -9.24 -17.53 4.57
N GLY A 654 -9.58 -17.72 5.84
CA GLY A 654 -10.49 -18.79 6.29
C GLY A 654 -11.96 -18.45 6.09
N LEU A 655 -12.27 -17.18 5.80
CA LEU A 655 -13.63 -16.73 5.53
C LEU A 655 -13.97 -16.91 4.05
N THR A 656 -15.18 -17.43 3.80
CA THR A 656 -15.73 -17.55 2.45
C THR A 656 -16.58 -16.31 2.15
N PRO A 657 -16.36 -15.61 1.02
CA PRO A 657 -17.18 -14.47 0.62
C PRO A 657 -18.66 -14.85 0.40
N PHE A 658 -19.57 -14.01 0.90
CA PHE A 658 -20.93 -13.95 0.34
C PHE A 658 -20.91 -12.93 -0.79
N VAL A 659 -21.26 -13.34 -2.02
CA VAL A 659 -21.18 -12.49 -3.21
C VAL A 659 -22.57 -12.26 -3.80
N LEU A 660 -22.83 -11.01 -4.17
CA LEU A 660 -24.03 -10.59 -4.88
C LEU A 660 -23.64 -9.65 -6.01
N ASP A 661 -24.12 -9.92 -7.22
CA ASP A 661 -23.91 -9.09 -8.42
C ASP A 661 -22.43 -8.72 -8.66
N GLY A 662 -21.53 -9.69 -8.39
CA GLY A 662 -20.08 -9.54 -8.58
C GLY A 662 -19.34 -8.85 -7.44
N VAL A 663 -20.01 -8.56 -6.32
CA VAL A 663 -19.44 -7.83 -5.17
C VAL A 663 -19.61 -8.64 -3.89
N GLN A 664 -18.59 -8.65 -3.05
CA GLN A 664 -18.70 -9.26 -1.73
C GLN A 664 -19.53 -8.38 -0.78
N ILE A 665 -20.52 -8.98 -0.15
CA ILE A 665 -21.45 -8.33 0.79
C ILE A 665 -21.40 -8.92 2.20
N GLY A 666 -20.68 -10.03 2.41
CA GLY A 666 -20.54 -10.67 3.73
C GLY A 666 -19.39 -11.65 3.83
N PHE A 667 -19.22 -12.21 5.02
CA PHE A 667 -18.13 -13.12 5.41
C PHE A 667 -18.68 -14.35 6.14
N LEU A 668 -18.51 -15.54 5.56
CA LEU A 668 -18.98 -16.79 6.15
C LEU A 668 -17.83 -17.59 6.75
N THR A 669 -18.06 -18.14 7.94
CA THR A 669 -17.19 -19.18 8.51
C THR A 669 -17.44 -20.52 7.80
N ALA A 670 -16.45 -21.43 7.86
CA ALA A 670 -16.57 -22.76 7.26
C ALA A 670 -17.82 -23.54 7.74
N ARG A 671 -18.21 -23.36 9.00
CA ARG A 671 -19.42 -23.99 9.58
C ARG A 671 -20.69 -23.50 8.89
N VAL A 672 -20.80 -22.20 8.61
CA VAL A 672 -21.96 -21.63 7.92
C VAL A 672 -21.97 -22.03 6.45
N VAL A 673 -20.81 -22.06 5.79
CA VAL A 673 -20.69 -22.56 4.41
C VAL A 673 -21.18 -24.01 4.30
N LYS A 674 -20.79 -24.88 5.24
CA LYS A 674 -21.27 -26.26 5.30
C LYS A 674 -22.80 -26.30 5.45
N ALA A 675 -23.36 -25.54 6.39
CA ALA A 675 -24.81 -25.46 6.58
C ALA A 675 -25.56 -24.97 5.33
N CYS A 676 -25.01 -24.00 4.59
CA CYS A 676 -25.57 -23.55 3.32
C CYS A 676 -25.63 -24.69 2.27
N ILE A 677 -24.57 -25.50 2.18
CA ILE A 677 -24.48 -26.62 1.23
C ILE A 677 -25.44 -27.74 1.63
N ASP A 678 -25.48 -28.08 2.92
CA ASP A 678 -26.36 -29.13 3.45
C ASP A 678 -27.84 -28.77 3.24
N ASP A 679 -28.26 -27.54 3.60
CA ASP A 679 -29.64 -27.05 3.40
C ASP A 679 -30.01 -27.01 1.91
N SER A 680 -29.07 -26.63 1.02
CA SER A 680 -29.29 -26.67 -0.43
C SER A 680 -29.50 -28.11 -0.94
N GLY A 681 -28.74 -29.07 -0.41
CA GLY A 681 -28.89 -30.49 -0.74
C GLY A 681 -30.20 -31.09 -0.21
N GLU A 682 -30.68 -30.63 0.95
CA GLU A 682 -31.99 -31.00 1.49
C GLU A 682 -33.14 -30.46 0.63
N GLN A 683 -33.09 -29.19 0.24
CA GLN A 683 -34.10 -28.58 -0.64
C GLN A 683 -34.20 -29.32 -1.98
N LEU A 684 -33.06 -29.66 -2.59
CA LEU A 684 -33.02 -30.44 -3.83
C LEU A 684 -33.64 -31.83 -3.66
N ARG A 685 -33.37 -32.53 -2.55
CA ARG A 685 -34.01 -33.82 -2.25
C ARG A 685 -35.51 -33.70 -2.02
N ALA A 686 -35.96 -32.59 -1.45
CA ALA A 686 -37.38 -32.27 -1.26
C ALA A 686 -38.08 -31.72 -2.51
N GLY A 687 -37.38 -31.62 -3.65
CA GLY A 687 -37.94 -31.08 -4.90
C GLY A 687 -38.17 -29.57 -4.89
N SER A 688 -37.59 -28.85 -3.93
CA SER A 688 -37.66 -27.38 -3.82
C SER A 688 -36.39 -26.73 -4.40
N PRO A 689 -36.48 -25.52 -4.99
CA PRO A 689 -35.32 -24.84 -5.57
C PRO A 689 -34.37 -24.35 -4.45
N PRO A 690 -33.07 -24.73 -4.47
CA PRO A 690 -32.11 -24.29 -3.46
C PRO A 690 -31.97 -22.77 -3.44
N VAL A 691 -31.93 -22.18 -2.24
CA VAL A 691 -31.77 -20.71 -2.07
C VAL A 691 -30.35 -20.26 -2.42
N LEU A 692 -29.35 -21.00 -1.95
CA LEU A 692 -27.94 -20.65 -2.04
C LEU A 692 -27.18 -21.66 -2.90
N ARG A 693 -26.03 -21.24 -3.43
CA ARG A 693 -25.09 -22.10 -4.16
C ARG A 693 -23.65 -21.63 -3.98
N LYS A 694 -22.74 -22.57 -4.17
CA LYS A 694 -21.29 -22.32 -4.19
C LYS A 694 -20.83 -21.97 -5.60
N VAL A 695 -19.97 -20.97 -5.74
CA VAL A 695 -19.41 -20.48 -7.01
C VAL A 695 -17.92 -20.19 -6.88
N ARG A 696 -17.21 -20.04 -8.00
CA ARG A 696 -15.84 -19.49 -8.03
C ARG A 696 -15.92 -17.98 -8.26
N PHE A 697 -15.21 -17.22 -7.45
CA PHE A 697 -15.22 -15.76 -7.46
C PHE A 697 -13.80 -15.24 -7.66
N ALA A 698 -13.59 -14.39 -8.67
CA ALA A 698 -12.34 -13.69 -8.87
C ALA A 698 -12.33 -12.43 -7.99
N MET A 699 -11.58 -12.48 -6.89
CA MET A 699 -11.44 -11.38 -5.97
C MET A 699 -10.37 -10.42 -6.51
N HIS A 700 -10.80 -9.25 -6.96
CA HIS A 700 -9.92 -8.11 -7.19
C HIS A 700 -9.76 -7.39 -5.85
N HIS A 701 -8.54 -7.41 -5.28
CA HIS A 701 -8.27 -6.76 -4.00
C HIS A 701 -8.74 -5.29 -4.05
N ARG A 702 -9.66 -4.89 -3.15
CA ARG A 702 -9.97 -3.47 -2.87
C ARG A 702 -8.85 -2.78 -2.06
N GLU A 703 -7.62 -3.27 -2.18
CA GLU A 703 -6.44 -2.60 -1.66
C GLU A 703 -5.91 -1.65 -2.73
N ILE A 704 -5.17 -0.61 -2.31
CA ILE A 704 -4.30 0.16 -3.19
C ILE A 704 -3.17 -0.79 -3.64
N VAL A 705 -3.49 -1.70 -4.55
CA VAL A 705 -2.53 -2.62 -5.17
C VAL A 705 -2.15 -2.04 -6.54
N PRO A 706 -0.86 -2.08 -6.93
CA PRO A 706 -0.47 -1.72 -8.28
C PRO A 706 -1.32 -2.49 -9.31
N PRO A 707 -1.63 -1.90 -10.49
CA PRO A 707 -2.49 -2.47 -11.53
C PRO A 707 -2.11 -3.87 -12.05
N THR A 708 -0.97 -4.41 -11.61
CA THR A 708 -0.33 -5.63 -12.09
C THR A 708 -0.51 -6.84 -11.18
N ALA A 709 -1.20 -6.73 -10.05
CA ALA A 709 -1.42 -7.89 -9.17
C ALA A 709 -2.44 -8.89 -9.73
N PRO A 710 -2.13 -10.20 -9.75
CA PRO A 710 -3.05 -11.21 -10.27
C PRO A 710 -4.31 -11.31 -9.41
N SER A 711 -5.45 -11.46 -10.06
CA SER A 711 -6.75 -11.63 -9.40
C SER A 711 -6.78 -12.99 -8.69
N ARG A 712 -7.10 -13.00 -7.39
CA ARG A 712 -7.17 -14.25 -6.62
C ARG A 712 -8.53 -14.90 -6.85
N VAL A 713 -8.56 -16.10 -7.41
CA VAL A 713 -9.81 -16.87 -7.52
C VAL A 713 -10.03 -17.66 -6.23
N CYS A 714 -11.15 -17.43 -5.55
CA CYS A 714 -11.58 -18.18 -4.36
C CYS A 714 -12.97 -18.79 -4.57
N GLU A 715 -13.40 -19.62 -3.63
CA GLU A 715 -14.79 -20.08 -3.56
C GLU A 715 -15.65 -19.06 -2.83
N ALA A 716 -16.92 -18.94 -3.21
CA ALA A 716 -17.88 -18.00 -2.62
C ALA A 716 -19.29 -18.61 -2.57
N ILE A 717 -20.15 -18.04 -1.72
CA ILE A 717 -21.59 -18.35 -1.66
C ILE A 717 -22.38 -17.22 -2.31
N THR A 718 -23.41 -17.57 -3.10
CA THR A 718 -24.33 -16.61 -3.72
C THR A 718 -25.72 -17.20 -3.86
N PHE A 719 -26.72 -16.39 -4.23
CA PHE A 719 -28.07 -16.84 -4.50
C PHE A 719 -28.16 -17.66 -5.79
N THR A 720 -29.13 -18.58 -5.86
CA THR A 720 -29.49 -19.23 -7.13
C THR A 720 -30.36 -18.31 -7.99
N SER A 721 -30.48 -18.64 -9.28
CA SER A 721 -31.22 -17.83 -10.26
C SER A 721 -32.71 -17.68 -9.94
N HIS A 722 -33.30 -18.56 -9.13
CA HIS A 722 -34.70 -18.48 -8.70
C HIS A 722 -34.94 -17.36 -7.68
N PHE A 723 -33.88 -16.90 -7.01
CA PHE A 723 -33.91 -15.85 -5.99
C PHE A 723 -33.22 -14.58 -6.50
N ALA A 724 -33.67 -14.08 -7.65
CA ALA A 724 -33.07 -12.94 -8.32
C ALA A 724 -33.55 -11.58 -7.79
N THR A 725 -34.76 -11.49 -7.22
CA THR A 725 -35.33 -10.23 -6.73
C THR A 725 -35.09 -10.02 -5.23
N PRO A 726 -35.08 -8.78 -4.72
CA PRO A 726 -34.94 -8.51 -3.30
C PRO A 726 -35.97 -9.22 -2.41
N GLU A 727 -37.21 -9.30 -2.86
CA GLU A 727 -38.31 -9.95 -2.14
C GLU A 727 -38.09 -11.45 -2.08
N ALA A 728 -37.69 -12.07 -3.20
CA ALA A 728 -37.39 -13.49 -3.24
C ALA A 728 -36.21 -13.82 -2.32
N ARG A 729 -35.11 -13.07 -2.40
CA ARG A 729 -33.93 -13.22 -1.53
C ARG A 729 -34.28 -13.08 -0.06
N THR A 730 -35.10 -12.10 0.29
CA THR A 730 -35.62 -11.88 1.65
C THR A 730 -36.39 -13.11 2.14
N ALA A 731 -37.38 -13.57 1.38
CA ALA A 731 -38.18 -14.74 1.77
C ALA A 731 -37.32 -16.01 1.88
N GLY A 732 -36.46 -16.25 0.90
CA GLY A 732 -35.62 -17.45 0.83
C GLY A 732 -34.62 -17.53 1.98
N LEU A 733 -33.86 -16.46 2.24
CA LEU A 733 -32.81 -16.49 3.25
C LEU A 733 -33.37 -16.48 4.68
N ASN A 734 -34.48 -15.77 4.93
CA ASN A 734 -35.14 -15.86 6.24
C ASN A 734 -35.76 -17.24 6.48
N ALA A 735 -36.26 -17.92 5.44
CA ALA A 735 -36.71 -19.31 5.57
C ALA A 735 -35.55 -20.26 5.90
N VAL A 736 -34.35 -20.04 5.34
CA VAL A 736 -33.13 -20.78 5.73
C VAL A 736 -32.82 -20.55 7.21
N ALA A 737 -32.79 -19.30 7.66
CA ALA A 737 -32.52 -18.97 9.06
C ALA A 737 -33.57 -19.59 10.01
N GLN A 738 -34.86 -19.58 9.64
CA GLN A 738 -35.91 -20.22 10.43
C GLN A 738 -35.74 -21.73 10.53
N ARG A 739 -35.38 -22.42 9.43
CA ARG A 739 -35.10 -23.86 9.48
C ARG A 739 -33.91 -24.17 10.38
N TRP A 740 -32.82 -23.41 10.27
CA TRP A 740 -31.66 -23.58 11.14
C TRP A 740 -31.97 -23.32 12.61
N ARG A 741 -32.86 -22.36 12.90
CA ARG A 741 -33.36 -22.10 14.25
C ARG A 741 -34.17 -23.29 14.78
N GLN A 742 -35.15 -23.77 13.99
CA GLN A 742 -36.00 -24.91 14.37
C GLN A 742 -35.18 -26.20 14.56
N ALA A 743 -34.11 -26.38 13.78
CA ALA A 743 -33.19 -27.49 13.88
C ALA A 743 -32.13 -27.32 14.97
N GLY A 744 -32.08 -26.18 15.68
CA GLY A 744 -31.05 -25.89 16.68
C GLY A 744 -29.63 -25.87 16.12
N THR A 745 -29.45 -25.57 14.82
CA THR A 745 -28.15 -25.63 14.15
C THR A 745 -27.20 -24.53 14.64
N PHE A 746 -27.77 -23.36 14.96
CA PHE A 746 -27.05 -22.19 15.46
C PHE A 746 -27.85 -21.52 16.60
N PRO A 747 -27.91 -22.13 17.81
CA PRO A 747 -28.64 -21.57 18.96
C PRO A 747 -28.18 -20.15 19.27
N ASP A 748 -26.87 -19.91 19.31
CA ASP A 748 -26.30 -18.58 19.11
C ASP A 748 -25.92 -18.43 17.62
N PRO A 749 -26.38 -17.37 16.92
CA PRO A 749 -27.18 -16.24 17.41
C PRO A 749 -28.72 -16.40 17.27
N LEU A 750 -29.25 -17.50 16.70
CA LEU A 750 -30.65 -17.56 16.25
C LEU A 750 -31.72 -17.63 17.36
N ASP A 751 -31.35 -18.01 18.58
CA ASP A 751 -32.26 -17.99 19.74
C ASP A 751 -32.59 -16.56 20.16
N GLY A 752 -31.69 -15.61 19.86
CA GLY A 752 -31.90 -14.18 20.06
C GLY A 752 -32.79 -13.51 19.01
N TRP A 753 -33.75 -14.24 18.44
CA TRP A 753 -34.68 -13.77 17.41
C TRP A 753 -35.58 -12.64 17.93
N ARG A 754 -35.75 -11.58 17.14
CA ARG A 754 -36.45 -10.35 17.56
C ARG A 754 -37.61 -9.94 16.64
N ASP A 755 -37.84 -10.68 15.55
CA ASP A 755 -38.81 -10.31 14.51
C ASP A 755 -38.49 -8.90 13.93
N GLU A 756 -37.20 -8.62 13.79
CA GLU A 756 -36.65 -7.34 13.41
C GLU A 756 -35.77 -7.52 12.18
N LEU A 757 -36.22 -7.02 11.03
CA LEU A 757 -35.48 -7.14 9.78
C LEU A 757 -34.51 -5.98 9.60
N TYR A 758 -33.25 -6.30 9.29
CA TYR A 758 -32.22 -5.35 8.86
C TYR A 758 -32.08 -5.32 7.34
N ALA A 759 -31.69 -4.16 6.80
CA ALA A 759 -31.46 -3.97 5.38
C ALA A 759 -30.03 -4.40 4.99
N ILE A 760 -29.91 -5.26 3.99
CA ILE A 760 -28.63 -5.64 3.39
C ILE A 760 -28.50 -4.94 2.04
N TYR A 761 -27.39 -4.25 1.80
CA TYR A 761 -27.21 -3.40 0.62
C TYR A 761 -26.42 -4.11 -0.48
N GLY A 762 -26.81 -3.87 -1.73
CA GLY A 762 -26.07 -4.27 -2.92
C GLY A 762 -25.22 -3.11 -3.44
N LEU A 763 -24.25 -3.37 -4.32
CA LEU A 763 -23.49 -2.27 -4.92
C LEU A 763 -24.30 -1.58 -6.03
N ASN A 764 -24.41 -0.26 -5.97
CA ASN A 764 -24.81 0.56 -7.11
C ASN A 764 -23.58 0.89 -7.96
N PRO A 765 -23.55 0.50 -9.24
CA PRO A 765 -22.41 0.78 -10.12
C PRO A 765 -22.28 2.27 -10.48
N GLN A 766 -23.28 3.11 -10.17
CA GLN A 766 -23.26 4.55 -10.43
C GLN A 766 -22.66 5.32 -9.23
N PRO A 767 -21.46 5.92 -9.36
CA PRO A 767 -20.85 6.69 -8.29
C PRO A 767 -21.74 7.86 -7.84
N GLY A 768 -21.86 8.08 -6.54
CA GLY A 768 -22.63 9.20 -5.96
C GLY A 768 -24.14 8.94 -5.82
N THR A 769 -24.61 7.72 -6.09
CA THR A 769 -26.00 7.31 -5.82
C THR A 769 -26.06 6.28 -4.69
N ARG A 770 -27.15 6.29 -3.93
CA ARG A 770 -27.34 5.35 -2.81
C ARG A 770 -27.33 3.91 -3.32
N ASN A 771 -26.75 3.04 -2.50
CA ASN A 771 -26.82 1.61 -2.75
C ASN A 771 -28.24 1.11 -2.53
N PRO A 772 -28.78 0.26 -3.42
CA PRO A 772 -30.11 -0.30 -3.22
C PRO A 772 -30.10 -1.33 -2.08
N ILE A 773 -31.23 -1.46 -1.39
CA ILE A 773 -31.48 -2.61 -0.50
C ILE A 773 -31.58 -3.85 -1.38
N ALA A 774 -30.60 -4.74 -1.26
CA ALA A 774 -30.53 -5.99 -1.99
C ALA A 774 -31.52 -7.02 -1.48
N PHE A 775 -31.75 -7.06 -0.16
CA PHE A 775 -32.75 -7.87 0.54
C PHE A 775 -32.80 -7.48 2.03
N LYS A 776 -33.76 -8.03 2.77
CA LYS A 776 -33.89 -7.84 4.22
C LYS A 776 -33.63 -9.15 4.96
N MET A 777 -33.09 -9.09 6.17
CA MET A 777 -32.75 -10.28 6.96
C MET A 777 -33.01 -10.07 8.44
N GLU A 778 -33.50 -11.11 9.12
CA GLU A 778 -33.63 -11.10 10.58
C GLU A 778 -32.31 -10.73 11.26
N ARG A 779 -32.38 -9.76 12.17
CA ARG A 779 -31.25 -9.19 12.91
C ARG A 779 -30.34 -10.25 13.52
N ALA A 780 -30.93 -11.25 14.18
CA ALA A 780 -30.18 -12.33 14.81
C ALA A 780 -29.35 -13.13 13.80
N ALA A 781 -29.84 -13.29 12.58
CA ALA A 781 -29.19 -14.11 11.56
C ALA A 781 -28.06 -13.39 10.81
N CYS A 782 -27.99 -12.06 10.82
CA CYS A 782 -26.97 -11.28 10.12
C CYS A 782 -25.53 -11.69 10.47
N ALA A 783 -25.26 -12.02 11.75
CA ALA A 783 -23.94 -12.40 12.24
C ALA A 783 -23.44 -13.74 11.65
N LEU A 784 -24.34 -14.65 11.24
CA LEU A 784 -23.96 -15.90 10.59
C LEU A 784 -23.32 -15.66 9.21
N PHE A 785 -23.79 -14.63 8.50
CA PHE A 785 -23.36 -14.33 7.14
C PHE A 785 -22.32 -13.20 7.08
N GLY A 786 -21.98 -12.61 8.23
CA GLY A 786 -21.05 -11.48 8.33
C GLY A 786 -21.51 -10.28 7.51
N PHE A 787 -22.81 -10.03 7.45
CA PHE A 787 -23.36 -8.86 6.76
C PHE A 787 -23.17 -7.59 7.61
N ALA A 788 -22.94 -6.47 6.93
CA ALA A 788 -22.85 -5.18 7.60
C ALA A 788 -24.20 -4.82 8.23
N THR A 789 -24.19 -4.41 9.49
CA THR A 789 -25.37 -3.91 10.20
C THR A 789 -25.23 -2.43 10.53
N PHE A 790 -26.37 -1.75 10.67
CA PHE A 790 -26.42 -0.29 10.84
C PHE A 790 -27.21 0.06 12.09
N GLY A 791 -26.71 1.02 12.86
CA GLY A 791 -27.37 1.53 14.06
C GLY A 791 -27.20 3.04 14.23
N VAL A 792 -27.83 3.56 15.27
CA VAL A 792 -27.83 4.97 15.66
C VAL A 792 -27.43 5.09 17.11
N HIS A 793 -26.56 6.04 17.41
CA HIS A 793 -26.03 6.27 18.75
C HIS A 793 -26.03 7.76 19.08
N LEU A 794 -26.56 8.11 20.26
CA LEU A 794 -26.66 9.49 20.73
C LEU A 794 -25.82 9.73 21.98
N THR A 795 -25.09 10.84 21.99
CA THR A 795 -24.51 11.42 23.21
C THR A 795 -25.28 12.67 23.61
N ALA A 796 -26.11 12.56 24.64
CA ALA A 796 -26.86 13.67 25.23
C ALA A 796 -26.04 14.30 26.36
N TYR A 797 -25.86 15.62 26.32
CA TYR A 797 -24.99 16.32 27.27
C TYR A 797 -25.54 17.68 27.66
N THR A 798 -25.10 18.18 28.81
CA THR A 798 -25.43 19.51 29.33
C THR A 798 -24.13 20.25 29.65
N VAL A 799 -24.14 21.57 29.42
CA VAL A 799 -23.03 22.46 29.80
C VAL A 799 -23.54 23.39 30.89
N ALA A 800 -22.93 23.30 32.07
CA ALA A 800 -23.31 24.12 33.21
C ALA A 800 -23.11 25.62 32.87
N PRO A 801 -24.17 26.46 32.90
CA PRO A 801 -24.08 27.85 32.45
C PRO A 801 -23.06 28.70 33.23
N THR A 802 -22.82 28.34 34.50
CA THR A 802 -21.96 29.10 35.42
C THR A 802 -20.51 28.67 35.38
N THR A 803 -20.22 27.37 35.18
CA THR A 803 -18.86 26.82 35.22
C THR A 803 -18.31 26.45 33.84
N GLY A 804 -19.18 26.32 32.84
CA GLY A 804 -18.84 25.77 31.53
C GLY A 804 -18.54 24.27 31.56
N GLU A 805 -18.80 23.59 32.68
CA GLU A 805 -18.53 22.17 32.85
C GLU A 805 -19.48 21.32 31.98
N LEU A 806 -18.92 20.44 31.16
CA LEU A 806 -19.65 19.50 30.31
C LEU A 806 -19.90 18.19 31.08
N LYS A 807 -21.16 17.74 31.10
CA LYS A 807 -21.58 16.45 31.66
C LYS A 807 -22.46 15.69 30.67
N VAL A 808 -22.34 14.37 30.65
CA VAL A 808 -23.03 13.47 29.72
C VAL A 808 -24.05 12.63 30.48
N TRP A 809 -25.24 12.45 29.90
CA TRP A 809 -26.22 11.50 30.41
C TRP A 809 -25.85 10.08 30.00
N VAL A 810 -25.54 9.23 30.97
CA VAL A 810 -25.12 7.84 30.77
C VAL A 810 -26.15 6.90 31.38
N PRO A 811 -26.82 6.05 30.59
CA PRO A 811 -27.73 5.04 31.10
C PRO A 811 -26.99 3.81 31.60
N GLN A 812 -27.57 3.15 32.59
CA GLN A 812 -27.30 1.75 32.88
C GLN A 812 -28.39 0.88 32.24
N ARG A 813 -27.97 -0.10 31.44
CA ARG A 813 -28.87 -1.05 30.76
C ARG A 813 -29.62 -1.91 31.77
N SER A 814 -30.89 -2.20 31.48
CA SER A 814 -31.74 -3.09 32.29
C SER A 814 -31.08 -4.47 32.47
N SER A 815 -31.25 -5.06 33.66
CA SER A 815 -30.76 -6.40 33.97
C SER A 815 -31.45 -7.50 33.13
N THR A 816 -32.58 -7.18 32.51
CA THR A 816 -33.38 -8.10 31.68
C THR A 816 -33.04 -8.03 30.19
N LYS A 817 -32.16 -7.13 29.76
CA LYS A 817 -31.73 -7.03 28.35
C LYS A 817 -31.03 -8.33 27.91
N SER A 818 -31.40 -8.82 26.71
CA SER A 818 -30.79 -10.02 26.10
C SER A 818 -29.30 -9.90 25.83
N THR A 819 -28.78 -8.68 25.70
CA THR A 819 -27.34 -8.42 25.50
C THR A 819 -26.86 -7.35 26.47
N TRP A 820 -25.70 -7.59 27.09
CA TRP A 820 -25.01 -6.64 27.97
C TRP A 820 -25.88 -6.12 29.15
N PRO A 821 -26.54 -6.99 29.93
CA PRO A 821 -27.36 -6.54 31.05
C PRO A 821 -26.52 -5.83 32.11
N GLY A 822 -26.98 -4.67 32.61
CA GLY A 822 -26.31 -3.90 33.66
C GLY A 822 -25.05 -3.11 33.23
N TYR A 823 -24.67 -3.14 31.95
CA TYR A 823 -23.58 -2.33 31.41
C TYR A 823 -24.00 -0.88 31.20
N LEU A 824 -23.03 0.04 31.18
CA LEU A 824 -23.27 1.42 30.76
C LEU A 824 -23.35 1.51 29.23
N ASP A 825 -24.21 2.40 28.73
CA ASP A 825 -24.44 2.60 27.29
C ASP A 825 -24.20 4.06 26.87
N ASN A 826 -24.36 4.38 25.59
CA ASN A 826 -24.55 5.76 25.15
C ASN A 826 -25.94 6.24 25.56
N SER A 827 -26.17 7.56 25.55
CA SER A 827 -27.40 8.16 26.09
C SER A 827 -28.68 7.55 25.51
N VAL A 828 -28.68 7.24 24.21
CA VAL A 828 -29.72 6.49 23.51
C VAL A 828 -29.05 5.72 22.39
N ALA A 829 -29.39 4.45 22.16
CA ALA A 829 -28.78 3.66 21.08
C ALA A 829 -29.70 2.55 20.54
N GLY A 830 -29.82 2.43 19.22
CA GLY A 830 -30.72 1.47 18.59
C GLY A 830 -30.26 0.97 17.23
N GLY A 831 -30.80 -0.19 16.81
CA GLY A 831 -30.62 -0.72 15.46
C GLY A 831 -31.49 0.00 14.44
N ILE A 832 -31.06 0.08 13.18
CA ILE A 832 -31.90 0.63 12.11
C ILE A 832 -32.69 -0.50 11.46
N VAL A 833 -34.01 -0.47 11.67
CA VAL A 833 -34.95 -1.40 11.03
C VAL A 833 -35.00 -1.14 9.52
N ALA A 834 -35.16 -2.21 8.73
CA ALA A 834 -35.15 -2.17 7.28
C ALA A 834 -36.27 -1.31 6.68
N GLY A 835 -35.93 -0.08 6.31
CA GLY A 835 -36.85 0.88 5.72
C GLY A 835 -36.85 2.23 6.43
N ASP A 836 -36.33 2.28 7.66
CA ASP A 836 -36.22 3.51 8.44
C ASP A 836 -35.04 4.37 7.95
N LEU A 837 -35.17 5.68 8.09
CA LEU A 837 -34.03 6.59 7.99
C LEU A 837 -33.34 6.71 9.35
N PRO A 838 -32.00 6.87 9.41
CA PRO A 838 -31.26 6.97 10.67
C PRO A 838 -31.83 8.02 11.65
N MET A 839 -32.20 9.20 11.16
CA MET A 839 -32.78 10.26 12.02
C MET A 839 -34.16 9.86 12.57
N GLU A 840 -34.96 9.13 11.82
CA GLU A 840 -36.29 8.69 12.27
C GLU A 840 -36.15 7.62 13.35
N SER A 841 -35.26 6.64 13.16
CA SER A 841 -34.92 5.67 14.20
C SER A 841 -34.43 6.40 15.45
N MET A 842 -33.48 7.34 15.32
CA MET A 842 -32.91 8.03 16.48
C MET A 842 -33.96 8.81 17.30
N VAL A 843 -34.90 9.49 16.63
CA VAL A 843 -35.98 10.21 17.33
C VAL A 843 -36.92 9.24 18.06
N ARG A 844 -37.25 8.10 17.46
CA ARG A 844 -38.10 7.07 18.09
C ARG A 844 -37.40 6.48 19.32
N GLU A 845 -36.14 6.06 19.19
CA GLU A 845 -35.35 5.51 20.31
C GLU A 845 -35.20 6.54 21.45
N CYS A 846 -35.07 7.84 21.16
CA CYS A 846 -35.02 8.88 22.20
C CYS A 846 -36.30 8.96 23.03
N GLU A 847 -37.44 8.74 22.37
CA GLU A 847 -38.73 8.72 23.03
C GLU A 847 -38.90 7.42 23.85
N GLU A 848 -38.47 6.28 23.31
CA GLU A 848 -38.63 4.94 23.89
C GLU A 848 -37.68 4.68 25.08
N GLU A 849 -36.38 4.97 24.95
CA GLU A 849 -35.38 4.67 25.98
C GLU A 849 -35.23 5.78 27.02
N ALA A 850 -35.39 7.05 26.61
CA ALA A 850 -35.02 8.22 27.41
C ALA A 850 -36.18 9.18 27.75
N ASN A 851 -37.39 8.85 27.32
CA ASN A 851 -38.61 9.64 27.51
C ASN A 851 -38.48 11.10 27.02
N LEU A 852 -37.71 11.32 25.95
CA LEU A 852 -37.52 12.65 25.39
C LEU A 852 -38.60 12.95 24.34
N GLU A 853 -39.21 14.14 24.44
CA GLU A 853 -40.23 14.55 23.48
C GLU A 853 -39.61 14.73 22.07
N PRO A 854 -40.22 14.15 21.01
CA PRO A 854 -39.70 14.26 19.65
C PRO A 854 -39.46 15.70 19.18
N ALA A 855 -40.28 16.66 19.62
CA ALA A 855 -40.13 18.07 19.29
C ALA A 855 -38.86 18.68 19.91
N LEU A 856 -38.52 18.30 21.15
CA LEU A 856 -37.29 18.72 21.82
C LEU A 856 -36.07 18.13 21.10
N VAL A 857 -36.11 16.82 20.81
CA VAL A 857 -35.00 16.12 20.14
C VAL A 857 -34.72 16.75 18.79
N LYS A 858 -35.74 16.87 17.91
CA LYS A 858 -35.60 17.45 16.56
C LYS A 858 -35.06 18.89 16.56
N LYS A 859 -35.32 19.66 17.63
CA LYS A 859 -34.85 21.03 17.76
C LYS A 859 -33.34 21.13 18.06
N HIS A 860 -32.79 20.15 18.79
CA HIS A 860 -31.45 20.25 19.37
C HIS A 860 -30.45 19.22 18.82
N ILE A 861 -30.93 18.09 18.29
CA ILE A 861 -30.08 16.99 17.82
C ILE A 861 -29.23 17.42 16.62
N LYS A 862 -27.97 16.96 16.61
CA LYS A 862 -27.05 17.14 15.50
C LYS A 862 -26.46 15.79 15.11
N GLN A 863 -26.49 15.45 13.82
CA GLN A 863 -25.71 14.35 13.30
C GLN A 863 -24.24 14.78 13.25
N THR A 864 -23.35 14.01 13.87
CA THR A 864 -21.95 14.41 14.09
C THR A 864 -20.93 13.51 13.42
N GLY A 865 -21.37 12.37 12.86
CA GLY A 865 -20.51 11.54 12.03
C GLY A 865 -21.06 10.14 11.80
N VAL A 866 -20.14 9.26 11.42
CA VAL A 866 -20.36 7.83 11.31
C VAL A 866 -19.12 7.10 11.82
N LEU A 867 -19.33 6.08 12.63
CA LEU A 867 -18.27 5.18 13.08
C LEU A 867 -18.43 3.83 12.40
N SER A 868 -17.31 3.19 12.11
CA SER A 868 -17.33 1.89 11.45
C SER A 868 -16.22 1.01 11.99
N TYR A 869 -16.59 -0.19 12.41
CA TYR A 869 -15.69 -1.17 13.01
C TYR A 869 -16.15 -2.58 12.67
N CYS A 870 -15.23 -3.53 12.82
CA CYS A 870 -15.51 -4.94 12.70
C CYS A 870 -14.91 -5.69 13.88
N TYR A 871 -15.69 -6.58 14.48
CA TYR A 871 -15.20 -7.49 15.49
C TYR A 871 -15.56 -8.94 15.17
N LYS A 872 -14.80 -9.83 15.80
CA LYS A 872 -15.05 -11.25 15.86
C LYS A 872 -15.45 -11.60 17.28
N THR A 873 -16.60 -12.25 17.45
CA THR A 873 -17.04 -12.72 18.77
C THR A 873 -16.08 -13.78 19.28
N SER A 874 -15.66 -13.72 20.54
CA SER A 874 -14.66 -14.63 21.14
C SER A 874 -15.11 -16.10 21.11
N LYS A 875 -16.33 -16.37 21.59
CA LYS A 875 -16.82 -17.74 21.82
C LYS A 875 -17.17 -18.51 20.54
N GLN A 876 -17.87 -17.90 19.60
CA GLN A 876 -18.35 -18.58 18.37
C GLN A 876 -17.63 -18.14 17.10
N GLY A 877 -16.84 -17.07 17.17
CA GLY A 877 -16.10 -16.56 16.02
C GLY A 877 -16.94 -15.90 14.92
N TRP A 878 -18.15 -15.41 15.22
CA TRP A 878 -18.96 -14.64 14.28
C TRP A 878 -18.29 -13.33 13.91
N ILE A 879 -18.43 -12.94 12.64
CA ILE A 879 -17.86 -11.70 12.10
C ILE A 879 -18.97 -10.65 12.08
N GLN A 880 -18.77 -9.52 12.73
CA GLN A 880 -19.77 -8.46 12.86
C GLN A 880 -19.18 -7.12 12.40
N PRO A 881 -19.33 -6.80 11.11
CA PRO A 881 -19.10 -5.46 10.60
C PRO A 881 -20.28 -4.56 10.96
N GLU A 882 -20.02 -3.45 11.65
CA GLU A 882 -21.05 -2.53 12.14
C GLU A 882 -20.73 -1.08 11.73
N VAL A 883 -21.78 -0.34 11.40
CA VAL A 883 -21.72 1.09 11.03
C VAL A 883 -22.72 1.85 11.89
N GLU A 884 -22.23 2.78 12.69
CA GLU A 884 -23.04 3.52 13.66
C GLU A 884 -23.13 5.00 13.27
N TYR A 885 -24.34 5.48 13.03
CA TYR A 885 -24.61 6.91 12.83
C TYR A 885 -24.61 7.63 14.17
N VAL A 886 -23.72 8.60 14.33
CA VAL A 886 -23.51 9.26 15.62
C VAL A 886 -24.19 10.62 15.67
N TYR A 887 -24.82 10.89 16.80
CA TYR A 887 -25.54 12.11 17.08
C TYR A 887 -25.10 12.72 18.42
N ASP A 888 -25.19 14.04 18.50
CA ASP A 888 -25.01 14.80 19.72
C ASP A 888 -26.32 15.55 20.04
N LEU A 889 -26.73 15.55 21.30
CA LEU A 889 -27.92 16.28 21.77
C LEU A 889 -27.56 17.18 22.95
N PRO A 890 -27.24 18.47 22.72
CA PRO A 890 -27.12 19.44 23.80
C PRO A 890 -28.49 19.69 24.43
N LEU A 891 -28.62 19.38 25.71
CA LEU A 891 -29.85 19.55 26.47
C LEU A 891 -29.80 20.79 27.36
N PRO A 892 -30.93 21.50 27.52
CA PRO A 892 -31.10 22.46 28.59
C PRO A 892 -30.85 21.84 29.97
N ALA A 893 -30.33 22.62 30.91
CA ALA A 893 -29.92 22.13 32.23
C ALA A 893 -31.10 21.62 33.10
N ASP A 894 -32.33 21.96 32.74
CA ASP A 894 -33.57 21.55 33.41
C ASP A 894 -34.17 20.25 32.84
N VAL A 895 -33.62 19.71 31.75
CA VAL A 895 -34.08 18.45 31.16
C VAL A 895 -33.38 17.26 31.82
N VAL A 896 -34.18 16.29 32.27
CA VAL A 896 -33.73 15.05 32.93
C VAL A 896 -34.21 13.85 32.13
N LEU A 897 -33.29 12.94 31.78
CA LEU A 897 -33.64 11.70 31.07
C LEU A 897 -34.25 10.69 32.04
N GLN A 898 -35.25 9.95 31.58
CA GLN A 898 -35.94 8.94 32.38
C GLN A 898 -36.21 7.69 31.54
N PRO A 899 -36.04 6.48 32.11
CA PRO A 899 -36.45 5.26 31.43
C PRO A 899 -37.96 5.25 31.16
N LYS A 900 -38.39 4.68 30.03
CA LYS A 900 -39.83 4.57 29.68
C LYS A 900 -40.29 3.16 29.33
N ASP A 901 -39.52 2.42 28.54
CA ASP A 901 -39.91 1.10 28.01
C ASP A 901 -39.34 -0.11 28.77
N GLY A 902 -38.48 0.12 29.76
CA GLY A 902 -37.84 -0.92 30.58
C GLY A 902 -36.52 -1.44 30.03
N GLU A 903 -36.02 -0.87 28.93
CA GLU A 903 -34.71 -1.20 28.35
C GLU A 903 -33.54 -0.59 29.13
N VAL A 904 -33.79 0.54 29.78
CA VAL A 904 -32.87 1.25 30.67
C VAL A 904 -33.33 1.10 32.11
N ASP A 905 -32.40 0.89 33.04
CA ASP A 905 -32.68 0.84 34.48
C ASP A 905 -32.76 2.25 35.07
N HIS A 906 -31.72 3.06 34.84
CA HIS A 906 -31.68 4.48 35.21
C HIS A 906 -30.63 5.26 34.40
N PHE A 907 -30.72 6.58 34.47
CA PHE A 907 -29.76 7.52 33.88
C PHE A 907 -28.97 8.24 34.97
N GLU A 908 -27.66 8.41 34.74
CA GLU A 908 -26.77 9.20 35.58
C GLU A 908 -26.12 10.32 34.77
N LEU A 909 -26.03 11.52 35.35
CA LEU A 909 -25.35 12.64 34.71
C LEU A 909 -23.88 12.68 35.14
N MET A 910 -23.00 12.15 34.31
CA MET A 910 -21.58 11.94 34.62
C MET A 910 -20.68 13.06 34.09
N THR A 911 -19.66 13.39 34.88
CA THR A 911 -18.52 14.21 34.45
C THR A 911 -17.62 13.44 33.48
N LEU A 912 -16.81 14.16 32.70
CA LEU A 912 -15.86 13.51 31.80
C LEU A 912 -14.83 12.62 32.53
N ALA A 913 -14.42 13.00 33.74
CA ALA A 913 -13.51 12.21 34.55
C ALA A 913 -14.11 10.85 34.93
N GLU A 914 -15.36 10.85 35.39
CA GLU A 914 -16.09 9.62 35.72
C GLU A 914 -16.25 8.73 34.49
N ILE A 915 -16.53 9.30 33.31
CA ILE A 915 -16.62 8.55 32.06
C ILE A 915 -15.28 7.87 31.73
N TYR A 916 -14.15 8.59 31.84
CA TYR A 916 -12.82 7.99 31.63
C TYR A 916 -12.54 6.83 32.57
N ASP A 917 -12.87 6.98 33.86
CA ASP A 917 -12.64 5.94 34.85
C ASP A 917 -13.51 4.72 34.56
N LYS A 918 -14.80 4.93 34.24
CA LYS A 918 -15.73 3.85 33.89
C LYS A 918 -15.38 3.13 32.59
N MET A 919 -14.85 3.85 31.59
CA MET A 919 -14.31 3.23 30.36
C MET A 919 -13.11 2.33 30.70
N ARG A 920 -12.18 2.82 31.52
CA ARG A 920 -11.00 2.04 31.96
C ARG A 920 -11.34 0.87 32.86
N GLU A 921 -12.42 0.95 33.64
CA GLU A 921 -12.95 -0.14 34.45
C GLU A 921 -13.71 -1.20 33.63
N GLY A 922 -13.91 -0.96 32.32
CA GLY A 922 -14.64 -1.87 31.45
C GLY A 922 -16.14 -1.96 31.74
N ARG A 923 -16.73 -0.87 32.26
CA ARG A 923 -18.15 -0.81 32.66
C ARG A 923 -19.10 -0.48 31.50
N PHE A 924 -18.58 0.12 30.43
CA PHE A 924 -19.34 0.40 29.22
C PHE A 924 -19.43 -0.82 28.32
N LYS A 925 -20.56 -0.97 27.63
CA LYS A 925 -20.66 -1.85 26.47
C LYS A 925 -19.60 -1.40 25.45
N ALA A 926 -18.92 -2.37 24.84
CA ALA A 926 -17.69 -2.12 24.09
C ALA A 926 -17.86 -1.03 23.00
N ASN A 927 -18.85 -1.16 22.11
CA ASN A 927 -19.05 -0.20 21.03
C ASN A 927 -19.39 1.23 21.51
N CYS A 928 -19.95 1.38 22.70
CA CYS A 928 -20.29 2.68 23.29
C CYS A 928 -19.04 3.50 23.62
N VAL A 929 -17.92 2.82 23.91
CA VAL A 929 -16.62 3.46 24.12
C VAL A 929 -16.16 4.17 22.84
N LEU A 930 -16.36 3.56 21.66
CA LEU A 930 -15.98 4.18 20.39
C LEU A 930 -16.73 5.50 20.16
N VAL A 931 -18.03 5.53 20.46
CA VAL A 931 -18.89 6.72 20.34
C VAL A 931 -18.45 7.81 21.32
N LEU A 932 -18.13 7.45 22.56
CA LEU A 932 -17.65 8.40 23.56
C LEU A 932 -16.27 8.97 23.21
N LEU A 933 -15.36 8.15 22.68
CA LEU A 933 -14.06 8.61 22.21
C LEU A 933 -14.20 9.60 21.04
N ASP A 934 -15.04 9.28 20.06
CA ASP A 934 -15.37 10.20 18.94
C ASP A 934 -15.94 11.53 19.46
N PHE A 935 -16.90 11.48 20.39
CA PHE A 935 -17.46 12.67 21.04
C PHE A 935 -16.35 13.51 21.73
N LEU A 936 -15.52 12.88 22.56
CA LEU A 936 -14.45 13.57 23.28
C LEU A 936 -13.40 14.18 22.33
N ILE A 937 -13.12 13.54 21.20
CA ILE A 937 -12.24 14.06 20.15
C ILE A 937 -12.88 15.29 19.48
N ARG A 938 -14.14 15.19 19.02
CA ARG A 938 -14.84 16.29 18.34
C ARG A 938 -15.06 17.51 19.23
N HIS A 939 -15.20 17.31 20.54
CA HIS A 939 -15.33 18.39 21.53
C HIS A 939 -13.99 18.89 22.08
N GLY A 940 -12.85 18.37 21.60
CA GLY A 940 -11.51 18.88 21.95
C GLY A 940 -11.00 18.45 23.32
N HIS A 941 -11.59 17.41 23.92
CA HIS A 941 -11.14 16.83 25.20
C HIS A 941 -10.05 15.76 25.01
N ILE A 942 -9.98 15.15 23.83
CA ILE A 942 -8.87 14.31 23.39
C ILE A 942 -8.25 15.02 22.18
N THR A 943 -6.97 15.37 22.27
CA THR A 943 -6.25 16.05 21.18
C THR A 943 -4.93 15.35 20.84
N ALA A 944 -4.31 15.75 19.73
CA ALA A 944 -3.03 15.21 19.31
C ALA A 944 -1.88 15.52 20.30
N GLU A 945 -2.04 16.58 21.11
CA GLU A 945 -1.11 16.98 22.15
C GLU A 945 -1.26 16.15 23.43
N THR A 946 -2.48 15.70 23.74
CA THR A 946 -2.78 15.00 25.00
C THR A 946 -2.77 13.48 24.87
N GLU A 947 -3.03 12.93 23.68
CA GLU A 947 -3.16 11.49 23.45
C GLU A 947 -2.12 10.98 22.43
N PRO A 948 -1.07 10.25 22.86
CA PRO A 948 -0.04 9.73 21.96
C PRO A 948 -0.58 8.86 20.82
N GLY A 949 -1.67 8.12 21.07
CA GLY A 949 -2.36 7.27 20.09
C GLY A 949 -3.35 7.99 19.18
N TYR A 950 -3.50 9.33 19.31
CA TYR A 950 -4.60 10.10 18.70
C TYR A 950 -4.88 9.75 17.23
N ARG A 951 -3.82 9.76 16.40
CA ARG A 951 -3.95 9.47 14.96
C ARG A 951 -4.45 8.05 14.68
N GLN A 952 -4.00 7.08 15.47
CA GLN A 952 -4.39 5.67 15.30
C GLN A 952 -5.83 5.47 15.74
N ILE A 953 -6.22 6.07 16.88
CA ILE A 953 -7.59 6.07 17.38
C ILE A 953 -8.54 6.65 16.33
N VAL A 954 -8.28 7.88 15.86
CA VAL A 954 -9.11 8.53 14.82
C VAL A 954 -9.20 7.67 13.55
N ALA A 955 -8.11 7.06 13.10
CA ALA A 955 -8.14 6.21 11.90
C ALA A 955 -8.97 4.93 12.11
N GLN A 956 -8.91 4.31 13.28
CA GLN A 956 -9.61 3.06 13.59
C GLN A 956 -11.08 3.24 13.96
N LEU A 957 -11.49 4.47 14.32
CA LEU A 957 -12.89 4.84 14.50
C LEU A 957 -13.67 4.91 13.17
N HIS A 958 -12.98 5.07 12.05
CA HIS A 958 -13.57 5.27 10.71
C HIS A 958 -13.03 4.28 9.67
N VAL A 959 -12.94 2.99 10.02
CA VAL A 959 -12.41 1.96 9.11
C VAL A 959 -13.38 1.71 7.97
N ASP A 960 -12.91 1.83 6.73
CA ASP A 960 -13.69 1.41 5.57
C ASP A 960 -13.88 -0.11 5.59
N LEU A 961 -15.10 -0.56 5.90
CA LEU A 961 -15.46 -1.97 5.93
C LEU A 961 -15.43 -2.61 4.54
N ARG A 962 -15.34 -1.80 3.46
CA ARG A 962 -15.33 -2.24 2.07
C ARG A 962 -16.54 -3.09 1.68
N LEU A 963 -17.63 -3.01 2.43
CA LEU A 963 -18.94 -3.61 2.14
C LEU A 963 -19.91 -2.53 1.64
N PRO A 964 -20.88 -2.85 0.78
CA PRO A 964 -21.92 -1.89 0.41
C PRO A 964 -22.75 -1.49 1.65
N GLY A 965 -23.02 -0.18 1.78
CA GLY A 965 -23.92 0.41 2.77
C GLY A 965 -24.79 1.50 2.13
N PRO A 966 -25.78 2.05 2.85
CA PRO A 966 -26.81 2.97 2.34
C PRO A 966 -26.32 4.19 1.56
#